data_AF-A0A212ARE5-F1
#
_entry.id   AF-A0A212ARE5-F1
#
_cell.length_a   1.000
_cell.length_b   1.000
_cell.length_c   1.000
_cell.angle_alpha   90.00
_cell.angle_beta   90.00
_cell.angle_gamma   90.00
#
_symmetry.space_group_name_H-M   'P 1'
#
loop_
_entity.id
_entity.type
_entity.pdbx_description
1 polymer ?
#
loop_
_entity_poly.entity_id
_entity_poly.type
_entity_poly.pdbx_seq_one_letter_code
_entity_poly.pdbx_strand_id
1 'polypeptide(L)'
;MTFPPLSRLTRFLAAAVFALAAGLSPVTAGTVDLALPGGSLRLPEGNNGSAVTRPGLSAWKGALAQPRAGLTLAAGSVPQASFAIVRLPVEKRFQGGPGAGIFGTSGKGAGAWRMSYGYPGTAAVFNPGRFSFIQRGDAGDIAEPLSAPWTEDEALVVAWTAGNGQWQIDWYSLADGSRHAGQPVAANTGESRAGGLFNIGSTGSFADYTANGDNGSGRDLRLPWPGQIETIGYVAGTAASPADWAAIARGAAVRDVIPVADLRFLRAFDGTEASFAPPAWATADRTAPARPVGSRTKGVPPATLLPGTTFRRQSATAYALLRMPSSGMVFGLMKGETSRSVPFHGLSSGPVELRVFEAETGRIVQDWTRMSHYAEGAWSGALTLPESTDGWLFADVRLASDPAVVGHWRNEFGVGWKFQLVGQSNVNTAMMAGHAGVAIIEPMGASYVENVIRGQRETEGAAARYMTMSRIGMAANSDGQIMFVNQIRKYRPKTPIMIYHDAVNGTPMRGFMRGEYKKAPRGDRHYTDMTDKYAAYGDDISVQVFQWGLSDSINVKSIRDLMQAWLYGTGREAIPNLYAPMRALPHTRFALVAMDRGGAVAELRLPNSESRLDYVERQMASDPRLAVSPPVSDYRVDTDQLAAHAAPGMLEGGARWAGRAAIGAARALGWDHSQNPYYAHARLSADRRTILVDAVAVNGGKIYSPAPDALRGWLVKEPRDENWIASGTNRFTARLQGNVVELTRSEGVWPNNTEVYRRAPSENRAKGDGAAEDALHAGAIYETYDLDAMNGLVDGHAGGTGLPVLGEMVQGRWRLAFKATLRW
;
A
#
# COMPACT_ATOMS: atom_id res chain seq x y z
N MET A 1 53.26 -29.82 -14.82
CA MET A 1 52.13 -29.16 -14.12
C MET A 1 52.31 -29.39 -12.63
N THR A 2 52.73 -28.36 -11.90
CA THR A 2 52.98 -28.40 -10.47
C THR A 2 51.70 -28.02 -9.71
N PHE A 3 51.15 -28.95 -8.93
CA PHE A 3 50.06 -28.67 -8.01
C PHE A 3 50.55 -27.79 -6.85
N PRO A 4 49.76 -26.81 -6.37
CA PRO A 4 50.15 -26.00 -5.23
C PRO A 4 50.11 -26.83 -3.94
N PRO A 5 50.98 -26.52 -2.96
CA PRO A 5 51.12 -27.30 -1.73
C PRO A 5 49.86 -27.22 -0.85
N LEU A 6 49.51 -28.37 -0.26
CA LEU A 6 48.34 -28.59 0.62
C LEU A 6 48.13 -27.51 1.69
N SER A 7 49.19 -26.83 2.13
CA SER A 7 49.12 -25.78 3.16
C SER A 7 48.38 -24.50 2.76
N ARG A 8 48.25 -24.20 1.45
CA ARG A 8 47.42 -23.09 0.97
C ARG A 8 45.94 -23.45 0.92
N LEU A 9 45.62 -24.71 0.64
CA LEU A 9 44.25 -25.22 0.63
C LEU A 9 43.65 -25.26 2.05
N THR A 10 44.46 -25.61 3.06
CA THR A 10 44.02 -25.61 4.46
C THR A 10 43.81 -24.20 5.01
N ARG A 11 44.58 -23.19 4.56
CA ARG A 11 44.36 -21.79 4.94
C ARG A 11 43.15 -21.16 4.26
N PHE A 12 42.87 -21.52 3.01
CA PHE A 12 41.63 -21.12 2.33
C PHE A 12 40.40 -21.80 2.93
N LEU A 13 40.48 -23.08 3.30
CA LEU A 13 39.39 -23.74 4.04
C LEU A 13 39.23 -23.18 5.45
N ALA A 14 40.31 -22.86 6.17
CA ALA A 14 40.20 -22.26 7.49
C ALA A 14 39.63 -20.82 7.43
N ALA A 15 40.01 -20.03 6.41
CA ALA A 15 39.43 -18.69 6.20
C ALA A 15 37.99 -18.74 5.70
N ALA A 16 37.62 -19.72 4.86
CA ALA A 16 36.24 -19.95 4.43
C ALA A 16 35.37 -20.51 5.57
N VAL A 17 35.91 -21.38 6.42
CA VAL A 17 35.21 -21.91 7.61
C VAL A 17 35.10 -20.86 8.71
N PHE A 18 36.09 -19.96 8.87
CA PHE A 18 35.93 -18.78 9.75
C PHE A 18 34.96 -17.74 9.18
N ALA A 19 34.88 -17.56 7.85
CA ALA A 19 33.89 -16.69 7.22
C ALA A 19 32.46 -17.28 7.26
N LEU A 20 32.31 -18.61 7.22
CA LEU A 20 31.03 -19.30 7.44
C LEU A 20 30.65 -19.42 8.92
N ALA A 21 31.63 -19.49 9.84
CA ALA A 21 31.38 -19.54 11.29
C ALA A 21 31.19 -18.14 11.92
N ALA A 22 31.73 -17.07 11.32
CA ALA A 22 31.40 -15.69 11.68
C ALA A 22 29.99 -15.27 11.24
N GLY A 23 29.30 -16.09 10.44
CA GLY A 23 27.92 -15.90 10.01
C GLY A 23 26.85 -16.54 10.91
N LEU A 24 27.22 -17.17 12.03
CA LEU A 24 26.27 -17.79 12.96
C LEU A 24 26.70 -17.53 14.41
N SER A 25 26.41 -16.34 14.91
CA SER A 25 26.20 -16.13 16.35
C SER A 25 24.73 -15.75 16.55
N PRO A 26 23.84 -16.68 16.95
CA PRO A 26 22.52 -16.33 17.43
C PRO A 26 22.62 -15.91 18.90
N VAL A 27 23.30 -14.80 19.21
CA VAL A 27 23.18 -14.16 20.53
C VAL A 27 23.43 -12.66 20.41
N THR A 28 22.35 -11.88 20.35
CA THR A 28 22.27 -10.62 21.11
C THR A 28 20.88 -10.59 21.75
N ALA A 29 20.79 -11.20 22.92
CA ALA A 29 19.62 -11.22 23.80
C ALA A 29 19.39 -9.83 24.43
N GLY A 30 19.17 -8.83 23.59
CA GLY A 30 18.83 -7.48 24.02
C GLY A 30 17.49 -7.06 23.40
N THR A 31 16.68 -6.38 24.19
CA THR A 31 15.49 -5.67 23.73
C THR A 31 15.70 -4.18 23.94
N VAL A 32 15.25 -3.39 22.97
CA VAL A 32 15.11 -1.94 23.11
C VAL A 32 13.76 -1.67 23.72
N ASP A 33 13.72 -0.94 24.83
CA ASP A 33 12.45 -0.48 25.39
C ASP A 33 11.82 0.56 24.45
N LEU A 34 10.71 0.18 23.83
CA LEU A 34 9.97 0.99 22.88
C LEU A 34 9.19 2.14 23.53
N ALA A 35 9.05 2.12 24.86
CA ALA A 35 8.41 3.19 25.63
C ALA A 35 9.38 4.34 25.97
N LEU A 36 10.68 4.15 25.75
CA LEU A 36 11.67 5.20 25.99
C LEU A 36 11.46 6.41 25.06
N PRO A 37 11.88 7.61 25.50
CA PRO A 37 11.83 8.83 24.70
C PRO A 37 12.38 8.64 23.28
N GLY A 38 11.61 9.12 22.30
CA GLY A 38 12.02 9.26 20.92
C GLY A 38 12.34 10.71 20.56
N GLY A 39 12.43 10.99 19.26
CA GLY A 39 12.71 12.35 18.77
C GLY A 39 11.48 13.24 18.61
N SER A 40 10.27 12.69 18.77
CA SER A 40 9.01 13.41 18.54
C SER A 40 7.81 12.64 19.09
N LEU A 41 6.63 13.24 19.02
CA LEU A 41 5.35 12.53 19.13
C LEU A 41 4.94 11.96 17.76
N ARG A 42 4.74 10.64 17.66
CA ARG A 42 4.16 9.99 16.47
C ARG A 42 2.66 9.89 16.63
N LEU A 43 1.92 10.59 15.76
CA LEU A 43 0.49 10.42 15.66
C LEU A 43 0.15 9.22 14.76
N PRO A 44 -1.00 8.56 14.96
CA PRO A 44 -1.39 7.43 14.14
C PRO A 44 -1.41 7.80 12.66
N GLU A 45 -0.78 6.98 11.82
CA GLU A 45 -0.67 7.26 10.39
C GLU A 45 -2.04 7.38 9.71
N GLY A 46 -3.02 6.58 10.16
CA GLY A 46 -4.42 6.60 9.70
C GLY A 46 -5.24 7.80 10.19
N ASN A 47 -4.63 8.79 10.85
CA ASN A 47 -5.32 9.94 11.44
C ASN A 47 -6.13 10.77 10.43
N ASN A 48 -5.77 10.75 9.14
CA ASN A 48 -6.51 11.43 8.07
C ASN A 48 -7.46 10.50 7.27
N GLY A 49 -7.61 9.21 7.62
CA GLY A 49 -8.53 8.28 6.94
C GLY A 49 -9.98 8.33 7.45
N SER A 50 -10.95 7.87 6.67
CA SER A 50 -12.38 7.76 7.07
C SER A 50 -12.71 6.55 7.97
N ALA A 51 -11.71 5.89 8.53
CA ALA A 51 -11.70 4.48 8.97
C ALA A 51 -12.55 4.10 10.21
N VAL A 52 -13.58 4.87 10.59
CA VAL A 52 -14.35 4.62 11.83
C VAL A 52 -15.32 3.43 11.76
N THR A 53 -15.50 2.79 10.59
CA THR A 53 -16.57 1.80 10.37
C THR A 53 -16.15 0.33 10.30
N ARG A 54 -14.84 0.00 10.32
CA ARG A 54 -14.38 -1.40 10.26
C ARG A 54 -13.91 -1.93 11.63
N PRO A 55 -14.36 -3.13 12.07
CA PRO A 55 -13.89 -3.76 13.30
C PRO A 55 -12.34 -3.87 13.34
N GLY A 56 -11.73 -3.55 14.48
CA GLY A 56 -10.26 -3.54 14.65
C GLY A 56 -9.56 -2.21 14.32
N LEU A 57 -10.26 -1.23 13.72
CA LEU A 57 -9.67 0.05 13.30
C LEU A 57 -10.12 1.28 14.13
N SER A 58 -10.96 1.11 15.16
CA SER A 58 -11.47 2.21 16.00
C SER A 58 -10.44 2.82 16.96
N ALA A 59 -9.33 2.12 17.25
CA ALA A 59 -8.25 2.60 18.13
C ALA A 59 -7.24 3.54 17.43
N TRP A 60 -7.40 3.82 16.13
CA TRP A 60 -6.35 4.41 15.28
C TRP A 60 -6.45 5.92 15.07
N LYS A 61 -7.21 6.64 15.90
CA LYS A 61 -7.30 8.11 15.88
C LYS A 61 -6.71 8.69 17.15
N GLY A 62 -5.60 9.42 17.03
CA GLY A 62 -4.90 10.02 18.16
C GLY A 62 -4.78 11.53 18.03
N ALA A 63 -5.08 12.24 19.11
CA ALA A 63 -4.81 13.67 19.28
C ALA A 63 -4.61 13.95 20.78
N LEU A 64 -4.09 15.13 21.10
CA LEU A 64 -4.05 15.63 22.48
C LEU A 64 -5.02 16.79 22.67
N ALA A 65 -5.62 16.84 23.85
CA ALA A 65 -6.41 17.95 24.37
C ALA A 65 -5.54 18.78 25.33
N GLN A 66 -5.41 20.06 25.05
CA GLN A 66 -4.75 21.05 25.90
C GLN A 66 -5.81 21.97 26.51
N PRO A 67 -5.91 22.06 27.86
CA PRO A 67 -6.68 23.11 28.50
C PRO A 67 -6.16 24.49 28.11
N ARG A 68 -7.04 25.41 27.67
CA ARG A 68 -6.66 26.81 27.37
C ARG A 68 -6.52 27.69 28.61
N ALA A 69 -6.78 27.16 29.81
CA ALA A 69 -6.53 27.90 31.04
C ALA A 69 -5.05 28.31 31.09
N GLY A 70 -4.78 29.62 31.23
CA GLY A 70 -3.44 30.19 31.19
C GLY A 70 -2.89 30.48 29.79
N LEU A 71 -3.65 30.23 28.72
CA LEU A 71 -3.27 30.51 27.32
C LEU A 71 -4.11 31.66 26.76
N THR A 72 -3.51 32.85 26.73
CA THR A 72 -4.09 34.06 26.13
C THR A 72 -3.35 34.39 24.83
N LEU A 73 -4.09 34.62 23.74
CA LEU A 73 -3.51 35.06 22.48
C LEU A 73 -3.54 36.59 22.43
N ALA A 74 -2.37 37.20 22.22
CA ALA A 74 -2.22 38.64 22.12
C ALA A 74 -2.89 39.19 20.85
N ALA A 75 -3.26 40.48 20.90
CA ALA A 75 -3.72 41.21 19.73
C ALA A 75 -2.62 41.30 18.66
N GLY A 76 -2.99 41.41 17.39
CA GLY A 76 -2.07 41.51 16.24
C GLY A 76 -1.17 42.75 16.25
N SER A 77 -1.44 43.71 17.13
CA SER A 77 -0.59 44.87 17.44
C SER A 77 0.60 44.54 18.35
N VAL A 78 0.62 43.34 18.96
CA VAL A 78 1.74 42.84 19.75
C VAL A 78 2.55 41.88 18.89
N PRO A 79 3.89 41.99 18.86
CA PRO A 79 4.70 41.01 18.16
C PRO A 79 4.52 39.61 18.77
N GLN A 80 4.28 38.64 17.91
CA GLN A 80 3.96 37.27 18.33
C GLN A 80 4.22 36.26 17.21
N ALA A 81 4.41 35.00 17.60
CA ALA A 81 4.52 33.88 16.68
C ALA A 81 3.93 32.60 17.27
N SER A 82 3.20 31.86 16.43
CA SER A 82 2.80 30.47 16.66
C SER A 82 3.64 29.57 15.77
N PHE A 83 4.23 28.50 16.30
CA PHE A 83 5.13 27.65 15.53
C PHE A 83 4.95 26.17 15.82
N ALA A 84 5.37 25.34 14.85
CA ALA A 84 5.42 23.89 14.98
C ALA A 84 6.59 23.31 14.19
N ILE A 85 7.28 22.33 14.77
CA ILE A 85 8.27 21.48 14.09
C ILE A 85 7.58 20.17 13.77
N VAL A 86 7.33 19.93 12.49
CA VAL A 86 6.46 18.84 12.02
C VAL A 86 7.11 18.04 10.91
N ARG A 87 6.68 16.78 10.79
CA ARG A 87 7.04 15.90 9.69
C ARG A 87 5.81 15.23 9.09
N LEU A 88 5.71 15.32 7.76
CA LEU A 88 4.76 14.59 6.92
C LEU A 88 5.46 14.30 5.60
N PRO A 89 5.88 13.04 5.36
CA PRO A 89 6.60 12.68 4.14
C PRO A 89 5.86 13.11 2.86
N VAL A 90 6.61 13.53 1.84
CA VAL A 90 6.05 14.11 0.60
C VAL A 90 5.02 13.19 -0.06
N GLU A 91 5.27 11.89 -0.09
CA GLU A 91 4.40 10.85 -0.64
C GLU A 91 3.09 10.63 0.13
N LYS A 92 2.99 11.14 1.37
CA LYS A 92 1.77 11.08 2.19
C LYS A 92 0.87 12.30 2.01
N ARG A 93 1.39 13.39 1.43
CA ARG A 93 0.66 14.66 1.29
C ARG A 93 -0.54 14.61 0.36
N PHE A 94 -0.54 13.64 -0.54
CA PHE A 94 -1.53 13.51 -1.61
C PHE A 94 -2.56 12.40 -1.34
N GLN A 95 -2.48 11.74 -0.18
CA GLN A 95 -3.43 10.72 0.25
C GLN A 95 -4.71 11.37 0.79
N GLY A 96 -5.58 11.82 -0.14
CA GLY A 96 -7.01 12.07 0.02
C GLY A 96 -7.51 12.86 1.24
N GLY A 97 -7.89 14.13 1.05
CA GLY A 97 -8.81 14.81 1.99
C GLY A 97 -8.65 16.34 2.11
N PRO A 98 -9.56 17.00 2.86
CA PRO A 98 -9.58 18.45 3.09
C PRO A 98 -8.47 18.93 4.05
N GLY A 99 -7.20 18.62 3.79
CA GLY A 99 -6.08 19.04 4.65
C GLY A 99 -6.07 18.43 6.06
N ALA A 100 -4.94 18.58 6.76
CA ALA A 100 -4.65 18.02 8.07
C ALA A 100 -4.34 19.12 9.10
N GLY A 101 -4.96 19.06 10.27
CA GLY A 101 -4.78 20.01 11.36
C GLY A 101 -3.57 19.66 12.22
N ILE A 102 -2.65 20.61 12.43
CA ILE A 102 -1.48 20.43 13.31
C ILE A 102 -1.87 20.76 14.75
N PHE A 103 -2.47 21.93 14.97
CA PHE A 103 -3.01 22.31 16.26
C PHE A 103 -4.10 23.38 16.09
N GLY A 104 -5.01 23.50 17.06
CA GLY A 104 -5.96 24.61 17.10
C GLY A 104 -7.31 24.33 17.73
N THR A 105 -8.16 25.36 17.74
CA THR A 105 -9.57 25.31 18.16
C THR A 105 -10.53 25.33 16.97
N SER A 106 -11.70 24.71 17.11
CA SER A 106 -12.82 24.86 16.16
C SER A 106 -13.77 25.99 16.55
N GLY A 107 -14.37 26.64 15.56
CA GLY A 107 -15.53 27.51 15.71
C GLY A 107 -15.55 28.63 14.67
N LYS A 108 -16.74 29.17 14.39
CA LYS A 108 -16.91 30.37 13.54
C LYS A 108 -16.91 31.70 14.34
N GLY A 109 -16.81 31.62 15.67
CA GLY A 109 -16.89 32.76 16.60
C GLY A 109 -15.54 33.40 16.96
N ALA A 110 -15.55 34.23 18.01
CA ALA A 110 -14.35 34.75 18.67
C ALA A 110 -13.38 33.62 19.09
N GLY A 111 -12.08 33.83 18.91
CA GLY A 111 -11.04 32.91 19.40
C GLY A 111 -10.63 31.75 18.47
N ALA A 112 -10.82 31.92 17.15
CA ALA A 112 -10.27 30.99 16.16
C ALA A 112 -8.74 31.07 16.19
N TRP A 113 -8.08 29.92 16.38
CA TRP A 113 -6.63 29.81 16.32
C TRP A 113 -6.29 28.42 15.83
N ARG A 114 -5.81 28.30 14.59
CA ARG A 114 -5.50 27.00 13.99
C ARG A 114 -4.34 27.06 13.02
N MET A 115 -3.47 26.07 13.08
CA MET A 115 -2.44 25.79 12.08
C MET A 115 -2.76 24.45 11.41
N SER A 116 -2.75 24.44 10.08
CA SER A 116 -3.05 23.24 9.30
C SER A 116 -2.28 23.21 7.99
N TYR A 117 -2.22 22.03 7.38
CA TYR A 117 -1.62 21.80 6.08
C TYR A 117 -2.70 21.33 5.09
N GLY A 118 -2.67 21.80 3.85
CA GLY A 118 -3.54 21.28 2.80
C GLY A 118 -4.12 22.37 1.91
N TYR A 119 -5.31 22.13 1.37
CA TYR A 119 -5.96 23.01 0.39
C TYR A 119 -6.52 24.28 1.05
N PRO A 120 -6.05 25.48 0.70
CA PRO A 120 -6.70 26.73 1.11
C PRO A 120 -8.03 26.92 0.36
N GLY A 121 -9.15 27.03 1.08
CA GLY A 121 -10.48 27.21 0.48
C GLY A 121 -11.12 25.95 -0.12
N THR A 122 -12.44 25.97 -0.28
CA THR A 122 -13.26 24.83 -0.70
C THR A 122 -13.37 24.64 -2.23
N ALA A 123 -12.78 25.53 -3.04
CA ALA A 123 -13.07 25.59 -4.49
C ALA A 123 -11.87 25.39 -5.44
N ALA A 124 -10.63 25.30 -4.95
CA ALA A 124 -9.46 25.20 -5.83
C ALA A 124 -8.69 23.88 -5.62
N VAL A 125 -8.94 22.92 -6.52
CA VAL A 125 -8.25 21.62 -6.62
C VAL A 125 -6.74 21.74 -6.95
N PHE A 126 -6.19 22.95 -7.12
CA PHE A 126 -4.90 23.13 -7.81
C PHE A 126 -3.73 23.74 -7.02
N ASN A 127 -3.85 24.03 -5.72
CA ASN A 127 -2.71 24.50 -4.91
C ASN A 127 -2.43 23.61 -3.67
N PRO A 128 -2.21 22.29 -3.84
CA PRO A 128 -1.75 21.43 -2.75
C PRO A 128 -0.37 21.91 -2.24
N GLY A 129 -0.03 21.57 -1.00
CA GLY A 129 1.34 21.80 -0.52
C GLY A 129 1.56 23.04 0.33
N ARG A 130 0.55 23.65 0.96
CA ARG A 130 0.78 24.86 1.78
C ARG A 130 0.31 24.68 3.22
N PHE A 131 1.02 25.32 4.12
CA PHE A 131 0.52 25.57 5.47
C PHE A 131 -0.43 26.78 5.43
N SER A 132 -1.46 26.70 6.26
CA SER A 132 -2.41 27.77 6.51
C SER A 132 -2.52 28.00 8.01
N PHE A 133 -2.64 29.27 8.38
CA PHE A 133 -2.87 29.67 9.75
C PHE A 133 -4.09 30.56 9.81
N ILE A 134 -4.91 30.41 10.84
CA ILE A 134 -6.02 31.32 11.11
C ILE A 134 -5.92 31.82 12.54
N GLN A 135 -6.02 33.14 12.71
CA GLN A 135 -6.21 33.76 14.01
C GLN A 135 -7.35 34.79 13.96
N ARG A 136 -8.27 34.70 14.93
CA ARG A 136 -9.32 35.68 15.20
C ARG A 136 -9.42 35.93 16.70
N GLY A 137 -9.30 37.18 17.11
CA GLY A 137 -9.49 37.62 18.49
C GLY A 137 -10.94 37.57 18.96
N ASP A 138 -11.18 38.11 20.16
CA ASP A 138 -12.52 38.40 20.68
C ASP A 138 -13.16 39.60 19.94
N ALA A 139 -12.33 40.44 19.31
CA ALA A 139 -12.70 41.51 18.39
C ALA A 139 -11.72 41.56 17.20
N GLY A 140 -11.99 42.40 16.19
CA GLY A 140 -11.09 42.63 15.04
C GLY A 140 -11.27 41.68 13.85
N ASP A 141 -10.35 41.78 12.89
CA ASP A 141 -10.34 41.02 11.63
C ASP A 141 -9.86 39.58 11.82
N ILE A 142 -9.95 38.79 10.75
CA ILE A 142 -9.39 37.43 10.68
C ILE A 142 -8.06 37.49 9.92
N ALA A 143 -6.98 37.04 10.54
CA ALA A 143 -5.72 36.77 9.85
C ALA A 143 -5.75 35.36 9.26
N GLU A 144 -5.63 35.22 7.93
CA GLU A 144 -5.55 33.93 7.24
C GLU A 144 -4.37 33.88 6.24
N PRO A 145 -3.10 33.98 6.70
CA PRO A 145 -1.96 33.89 5.80
C PRO A 145 -1.71 32.45 5.31
N LEU A 146 -1.08 32.35 4.13
CA LEU A 146 -0.66 31.09 3.50
C LEU A 146 0.84 31.07 3.27
N SER A 147 1.44 29.88 3.42
CA SER A 147 2.88 29.72 3.23
C SER A 147 3.25 29.65 1.75
N ALA A 148 4.55 29.75 1.47
CA ALA A 148 5.10 29.19 0.24
C ALA A 148 4.79 27.67 0.13
N PRO A 149 4.77 27.08 -1.08
CA PRO A 149 4.66 25.64 -1.24
C PRO A 149 5.74 24.90 -0.43
N TRP A 150 5.35 23.82 0.23
CA TRP A 150 6.19 22.98 1.07
C TRP A 150 6.63 21.75 0.29
N THR A 151 7.94 21.57 0.18
CA THR A 151 8.56 20.60 -0.73
C THR A 151 9.41 19.55 -0.04
N GLU A 152 9.66 19.67 1.26
CA GLU A 152 10.53 18.78 2.05
C GLU A 152 9.73 18.02 3.08
N ASP A 153 10.08 16.79 3.46
CA ASP A 153 9.32 15.94 4.41
C ASP A 153 9.01 16.57 5.78
N GLU A 154 9.86 17.49 6.21
CA GLU A 154 9.88 18.07 7.54
C GLU A 154 10.13 19.57 7.47
N ALA A 155 9.58 20.33 8.41
CA ALA A 155 9.75 21.77 8.46
C ALA A 155 9.51 22.32 9.86
N LEU A 156 10.14 23.45 10.14
CA LEU A 156 9.69 24.39 11.15
C LEU A 156 8.73 25.38 10.49
N VAL A 157 7.48 25.40 10.92
CA VAL A 157 6.43 26.29 10.41
C VAL A 157 6.18 27.39 11.43
N VAL A 158 6.16 28.65 10.99
CA VAL A 158 6.05 29.83 11.87
C VAL A 158 5.03 30.80 11.30
N ALA A 159 3.90 30.98 11.98
CA ALA A 159 2.95 32.04 11.72
C ALA A 159 3.22 33.21 12.67
N TRP A 160 3.47 34.42 12.17
CA TRP A 160 3.95 35.53 12.97
C TRP A 160 3.46 36.90 12.48
N THR A 161 3.56 37.89 13.38
CA THR A 161 3.37 39.33 13.11
C THR A 161 4.41 40.12 13.91
N ALA A 162 4.88 41.23 13.34
CA ALA A 162 5.77 42.18 14.02
C ALA A 162 5.02 43.16 14.95
N GLY A 163 3.71 42.99 15.15
CA GLY A 163 2.88 43.95 15.87
C GLY A 163 2.38 45.12 15.01
N ASN A 164 2.54 45.05 13.70
CA ASN A 164 2.14 46.10 12.75
C ASN A 164 0.85 45.74 11.97
N GLY A 165 0.13 44.71 12.41
CA GLY A 165 -1.07 44.21 11.72
C GLY A 165 -0.80 43.45 10.42
N GLN A 166 0.46 43.12 10.10
CA GLN A 166 0.82 42.24 8.97
C GLN A 166 1.12 40.84 9.48
N TRP A 167 0.33 39.87 9.03
CA TRP A 167 0.46 38.46 9.37
C TRP A 167 1.10 37.68 8.24
N GLN A 168 2.03 36.80 8.57
CA GLN A 168 2.73 35.98 7.60
C GLN A 168 2.91 34.57 8.17
N ILE A 169 2.93 33.56 7.30
CA ILE A 169 3.34 32.20 7.68
C ILE A 169 4.50 31.75 6.80
N ASP A 170 5.61 31.43 7.46
CA ASP A 170 6.84 30.96 6.84
C ASP A 170 7.05 29.49 7.19
N TRP A 171 7.82 28.80 6.36
CA TRP A 171 8.44 27.55 6.78
C TRP A 171 9.95 27.60 6.56
N TYR A 172 10.68 26.88 7.41
CA TYR A 172 12.13 26.80 7.39
C TYR A 172 12.54 25.34 7.17
N SER A 173 13.48 25.11 6.26
CA SER A 173 14.07 23.79 6.05
C SER A 173 14.82 23.35 7.31
N LEU A 174 14.57 22.13 7.78
CA LEU A 174 15.36 21.55 8.88
C LEU A 174 16.73 21.04 8.41
N ALA A 175 16.96 20.98 7.09
CA ALA A 175 18.24 20.55 6.52
C ALA A 175 19.31 21.64 6.65
N ASP A 176 18.97 22.88 6.30
CA ASP A 176 19.91 24.02 6.22
C ASP A 176 19.42 25.32 6.89
N GLY A 177 18.16 25.39 7.33
CA GLY A 177 17.56 26.59 7.91
C GLY A 177 17.15 27.65 6.88
N SER A 178 17.10 27.32 5.59
CA SER A 178 16.62 28.21 4.55
C SER A 178 15.16 28.60 4.80
N ARG A 179 14.86 29.89 4.58
CA ARG A 179 13.53 30.47 4.84
C ARG A 179 12.69 30.49 3.57
N HIS A 180 11.48 29.97 3.67
CA HIS A 180 10.46 30.02 2.63
C HIS A 180 9.31 30.91 3.08
N ALA A 181 9.39 32.17 2.68
CA ALA A 181 8.48 33.21 3.13
C ALA A 181 7.08 33.10 2.50
N GLY A 182 6.03 33.15 3.32
CA GLY A 182 4.66 33.35 2.85
C GLY A 182 4.39 34.78 2.39
N GLN A 183 3.19 35.02 1.84
CA GLN A 183 2.76 36.38 1.51
C GLN A 183 2.12 37.05 2.74
N PRO A 184 2.54 38.26 3.13
CA PRO A 184 1.91 38.99 4.22
C PRO A 184 0.44 39.31 3.94
N VAL A 185 -0.39 39.26 4.99
CA VAL A 185 -1.81 39.61 4.96
C VAL A 185 -2.08 40.65 6.04
N ALA A 186 -2.69 41.77 5.65
CA ALA A 186 -3.13 42.81 6.58
C ALA A 186 -4.35 42.33 7.36
N ALA A 187 -4.26 42.23 8.68
CA ALA A 187 -5.38 41.91 9.55
C ALA A 187 -5.14 42.45 10.97
N ASN A 188 -6.08 43.24 11.47
CA ASN A 188 -6.02 43.73 12.85
C ASN A 188 -6.79 42.77 13.77
N THR A 189 -6.12 41.70 14.20
CA THR A 189 -6.71 40.69 15.10
C THR A 189 -6.74 41.20 16.54
N GLY A 190 -7.86 41.03 17.24
CA GLY A 190 -7.95 41.34 18.67
C GLY A 190 -7.28 40.29 19.56
N GLU A 191 -7.17 40.60 20.86
CA GLU A 191 -6.79 39.62 21.88
C GLU A 191 -7.86 38.52 21.97
N SER A 192 -7.48 37.27 22.26
CA SER A 192 -8.43 36.20 22.54
C SER A 192 -8.23 35.62 23.94
N ARG A 193 -9.31 35.70 24.74
CA ARG A 193 -9.42 35.13 26.09
C ARG A 193 -10.38 33.95 26.16
N ALA A 194 -10.96 33.54 25.02
CA ALA A 194 -11.94 32.48 24.95
C ALA A 194 -11.43 31.17 25.59
N GLY A 195 -12.20 30.65 26.55
CA GLY A 195 -11.93 29.37 27.22
C GLY A 195 -12.17 28.15 26.32
N GLY A 196 -11.89 26.97 26.85
CA GLY A 196 -12.16 25.69 26.18
C GLY A 196 -10.92 24.83 25.99
N LEU A 197 -11.01 23.84 25.10
CA LEU A 197 -9.93 22.93 24.77
C LEU A 197 -9.29 23.32 23.43
N PHE A 198 -7.96 23.21 23.38
CA PHE A 198 -7.14 23.36 22.20
C PHE A 198 -6.59 21.99 21.79
N ASN A 199 -6.61 21.67 20.49
CA ASN A 199 -6.18 20.37 20.02
C ASN A 199 -4.74 20.42 19.54
N ILE A 200 -4.02 19.32 19.72
CA ILE A 200 -2.71 19.05 19.13
C ILE A 200 -2.84 17.75 18.33
N GLY A 201 -2.35 17.74 17.10
CA GLY A 201 -2.59 16.70 16.12
C GLY A 201 -3.96 16.78 15.44
N SER A 202 -4.68 17.91 15.57
CA SER A 202 -6.00 18.14 14.98
C SER A 202 -6.38 19.62 15.04
N THR A 203 -7.43 20.02 14.31
CA THR A 203 -8.12 21.31 14.49
C THR A 203 -9.62 21.01 14.60
N GLY A 204 -10.28 21.27 15.73
CA GLY A 204 -11.63 20.71 15.91
C GLY A 204 -12.27 20.89 17.29
N SER A 205 -13.56 20.54 17.42
CA SER A 205 -14.20 20.30 18.72
C SER A 205 -14.22 18.79 18.97
N PHE A 206 -14.08 18.35 20.22
CA PHE A 206 -14.09 16.92 20.57
C PHE A 206 -15.44 16.22 20.40
N ALA A 207 -16.50 16.93 20.02
CA ALA A 207 -17.83 16.32 19.87
C ALA A 207 -17.88 15.27 18.74
N ASP A 208 -16.98 15.34 17.75
CA ASP A 208 -17.12 14.62 16.47
C ASP A 208 -16.13 13.46 16.26
N TYR A 209 -15.26 13.12 17.23
CA TYR A 209 -14.29 12.03 17.02
C TYR A 209 -14.92 10.63 17.08
N THR A 210 -16.08 10.47 17.71
CA THR A 210 -16.59 9.14 18.14
C THR A 210 -18.05 8.89 17.78
N ALA A 211 -18.76 9.83 17.15
CA ALA A 211 -20.15 9.67 16.80
C ALA A 211 -20.35 10.09 15.34
N ASN A 212 -20.61 9.09 14.50
CA ASN A 212 -20.93 9.17 13.08
C ASN A 212 -19.73 9.11 12.13
N GLY A 213 -19.67 8.02 11.37
CA GLY A 213 -19.04 7.97 10.05
C GLY A 213 -19.71 8.88 9.01
N ASP A 214 -20.49 9.86 9.45
CA ASP A 214 -20.87 11.03 8.65
C ASP A 214 -20.15 12.22 9.26
N ASN A 215 -19.21 12.77 8.50
CA ASN A 215 -18.76 14.14 8.69
C ASN A 215 -20.00 15.00 8.87
N GLY A 216 -20.24 15.49 10.10
CA GLY A 216 -21.13 16.61 10.32
C GLY A 216 -20.79 17.65 9.26
N SER A 217 -21.80 18.14 8.55
CA SER A 217 -21.74 18.97 7.35
C SER A 217 -21.04 20.34 7.51
N GLY A 218 -20.22 20.52 8.54
CA GLY A 218 -19.31 21.64 8.72
C GLY A 218 -18.12 21.53 7.78
N ARG A 219 -18.15 22.31 6.69
CA ARG A 219 -17.08 22.52 5.70
C ARG A 219 -15.73 23.03 6.26
N ASP A 220 -15.55 23.08 7.58
CA ASP A 220 -14.46 23.80 8.26
C ASP A 220 -13.58 22.94 9.19
N LEU A 221 -13.85 21.65 9.36
CA LEU A 221 -13.01 20.74 10.17
C LEU A 221 -11.94 20.09 9.29
N ARG A 222 -10.65 20.37 9.58
CA ARG A 222 -9.53 19.64 8.98
C ARG A 222 -9.41 18.28 9.65
N LEU A 223 -8.94 17.30 8.90
CA LEU A 223 -8.70 15.97 9.41
C LEU A 223 -7.52 15.97 10.41
N PRO A 224 -7.44 14.99 11.33
CA PRO A 224 -6.32 14.88 12.27
C PRO A 224 -4.96 14.68 11.55
N TRP A 225 -3.86 15.16 12.15
CA TRP A 225 -2.49 15.08 11.61
C TRP A 225 -2.02 13.63 11.49
N PRO A 226 -1.64 13.14 10.29
CA PRO A 226 -1.18 11.76 10.06
C PRO A 226 0.34 11.60 10.14
N GLY A 227 1.05 12.59 10.68
CA GLY A 227 2.52 12.63 10.73
C GLY A 227 3.07 12.69 12.15
N GLN A 228 4.19 13.38 12.29
CA GLN A 228 4.88 13.54 13.57
C GLN A 228 5.01 15.00 13.95
N ILE A 229 5.05 15.27 15.25
CA ILE A 229 5.19 16.61 15.82
C ILE A 229 6.29 16.54 16.88
N GLU A 230 7.38 17.29 16.68
CA GLU A 230 8.47 17.39 17.66
C GLU A 230 8.19 18.51 18.65
N THR A 231 7.78 19.68 18.18
CA THR A 231 7.57 20.84 19.07
C THR A 231 6.43 21.68 18.55
N ILE A 232 5.65 22.25 19.46
CA ILE A 232 4.68 23.31 19.17
C ILE A 232 4.82 24.41 20.22
N GLY A 233 4.59 25.65 19.83
CA GLY A 233 4.67 26.75 20.78
C GLY A 233 4.02 28.04 20.32
N TYR A 234 3.88 28.94 21.28
CA TYR A 234 3.37 30.29 21.10
C TYR A 234 4.18 31.26 21.95
N VAL A 235 4.63 32.34 21.30
CA VAL A 235 5.42 33.42 21.90
C VAL A 235 4.73 34.75 21.63
N ALA A 236 4.74 35.64 22.61
CA ALA A 236 4.17 36.98 22.50
C ALA A 236 4.95 37.97 23.37
N GLY A 237 5.42 39.05 22.75
CA GLY A 237 6.35 40.00 23.36
C GLY A 237 7.36 40.48 22.32
N THR A 238 8.63 40.11 22.49
CA THR A 238 9.68 40.44 21.52
C THR A 238 9.51 39.60 20.25
N ALA A 239 9.61 40.25 19.08
CA ALA A 239 9.58 39.54 17.80
C ALA A 239 10.86 38.73 17.61
N ALA A 240 10.76 37.39 17.62
CA ALA A 240 11.86 36.54 17.17
C ALA A 240 12.15 36.80 15.69
N SER A 241 13.42 37.01 15.37
CA SER A 241 13.85 37.34 14.02
C SER A 241 13.83 36.12 13.08
N PRO A 242 13.83 36.31 11.75
CA PRO A 242 14.02 35.20 10.81
C PRO A 242 15.30 34.40 11.06
N ALA A 243 16.37 35.03 11.57
CA ALA A 243 17.62 34.35 11.89
C ALA A 243 17.48 33.43 13.11
N ASP A 244 16.68 33.82 14.10
CA ASP A 244 16.36 33.03 15.28
C ASP A 244 15.62 31.75 14.90
N TRP A 245 14.60 31.85 14.05
CA TRP A 245 13.88 30.69 13.53
C TRP A 245 14.77 29.78 12.69
N ALA A 246 15.65 30.34 11.86
CA ALA A 246 16.63 29.56 11.10
C ALA A 246 17.62 28.82 12.02
N ALA A 247 18.01 29.41 13.15
CA ALA A 247 18.85 28.74 14.15
C ALA A 247 18.12 27.57 14.81
N ILE A 248 16.85 27.75 15.20
CA ILE A 248 16.01 26.67 15.73
C ILE A 248 15.85 25.53 14.71
N ALA A 249 15.60 25.86 13.43
CA ALA A 249 15.52 24.85 12.37
C ALA A 249 16.81 24.01 12.24
N ARG A 250 17.98 24.64 12.44
CA ARG A 250 19.29 23.98 12.45
C ARG A 250 19.67 23.28 13.76
N GLY A 251 18.74 23.13 14.71
CA GLY A 251 18.96 22.36 15.94
C GLY A 251 19.30 23.19 17.18
N ALA A 252 19.23 24.53 17.14
CA ALA A 252 19.29 25.31 18.37
C ALA A 252 18.10 24.96 19.28
N ALA A 253 18.32 24.93 20.60
CA ALA A 253 17.23 24.72 21.54
C ALA A 253 16.38 26.00 21.64
N VAL A 254 15.06 25.84 21.75
CA VAL A 254 14.13 26.98 21.85
C VAL A 254 14.51 27.90 23.02
N ARG A 255 14.94 27.33 24.15
CA ARG A 255 15.35 28.09 25.35
C ARG A 255 16.54 29.01 25.17
N ASP A 256 17.40 28.71 24.19
CA ASP A 256 18.63 29.47 23.94
C ASP A 256 18.39 30.63 22.95
N VAL A 257 17.24 30.62 22.27
CA VAL A 257 16.90 31.55 21.19
C VAL A 257 15.71 32.43 21.57
N ILE A 258 14.69 31.85 22.19
CA ILE A 258 13.46 32.54 22.57
C ILE A 258 13.54 32.93 24.06
N PRO A 259 13.38 34.21 24.41
CA PRO A 259 13.33 34.63 25.81
C PRO A 259 12.21 33.92 26.57
N VAL A 260 12.54 33.33 27.73
CA VAL A 260 11.55 32.64 28.57
C VAL A 260 10.38 33.57 28.93
N ALA A 261 10.63 34.86 29.15
CA ALA A 261 9.60 35.85 29.47
C ALA A 261 8.56 36.05 28.35
N ASP A 262 8.88 35.72 27.11
CA ASP A 262 7.97 35.87 25.95
C ASP A 262 7.23 34.57 25.62
N LEU A 263 7.62 33.45 26.23
CA LEU A 263 6.99 32.16 26.04
C LEU A 263 5.63 32.11 26.74
N ARG A 264 4.58 31.75 26.01
CA ARG A 264 3.20 31.62 26.52
C ARG A 264 2.71 30.18 26.51
N PHE A 265 3.22 29.37 25.59
CA PHE A 265 2.93 27.95 25.47
C PHE A 265 4.08 27.22 24.77
N LEU A 266 4.46 26.06 25.28
CA LEU A 266 5.44 25.18 24.64
C LEU A 266 5.18 23.72 25.00
N ARG A 267 5.14 22.86 23.99
CA ARG A 267 5.30 21.42 24.16
C ARG A 267 6.45 20.96 23.28
N ALA A 268 7.43 20.32 23.90
CA ALA A 268 8.55 19.67 23.22
C ALA A 268 8.38 18.18 23.45
N PHE A 269 7.94 17.47 22.42
CA PHE A 269 7.54 16.08 22.48
C PHE A 269 8.70 15.13 22.24
N ASP A 270 8.79 14.11 23.08
CA ASP A 270 9.60 12.91 22.86
C ASP A 270 8.71 11.66 22.70
N GLY A 271 7.39 11.84 22.80
CA GLY A 271 6.37 10.79 22.71
C GLY A 271 6.11 10.03 24.01
N THR A 272 6.73 10.43 25.12
CA THR A 272 6.34 10.01 26.47
C THR A 272 5.27 10.94 27.06
N GLU A 273 4.51 10.46 28.05
CA GLU A 273 3.51 11.29 28.74
C GLU A 273 4.10 12.52 29.43
N ALA A 274 5.36 12.44 29.90
CA ALA A 274 6.05 13.56 30.53
C ALA A 274 6.17 14.76 29.58
N SER A 275 6.33 14.50 28.28
CA SER A 275 6.43 15.54 27.25
C SER A 275 5.11 16.26 26.94
N PHE A 276 4.00 15.83 27.53
CA PHE A 276 2.71 16.55 27.44
C PHE A 276 2.63 17.75 28.38
N ALA A 277 3.57 17.88 29.32
CA ALA A 277 3.73 19.06 30.17
C ALA A 277 4.69 20.08 29.52
N PRO A 278 4.64 21.37 29.94
CA PRO A 278 5.70 22.30 29.57
C PRO A 278 7.06 21.81 30.09
N PRO A 279 8.16 21.96 29.31
CA PRO A 279 9.50 21.68 29.81
C PRO A 279 9.81 22.48 31.07
N ALA A 280 10.57 21.90 32.01
CA ALA A 280 10.82 22.52 33.32
C ALA A 280 11.41 23.95 33.26
N TRP A 281 12.16 24.28 32.20
CA TRP A 281 12.74 25.61 31.99
C TRP A 281 11.75 26.64 31.46
N ALA A 282 10.62 26.21 30.89
CA ALA A 282 9.59 27.07 30.29
C ALA A 282 8.69 27.69 31.38
N THR A 283 9.27 28.34 32.37
CA THR A 283 8.57 28.80 33.60
C THR A 283 7.49 29.85 33.36
N ALA A 284 7.48 30.49 32.19
CA ALA A 284 6.43 31.43 31.77
C ALA A 284 5.21 30.73 31.14
N ASP A 285 5.35 29.48 30.68
CA ASP A 285 4.21 28.65 30.29
C ASP A 285 3.46 28.20 31.55
N ARG A 286 2.27 28.76 31.77
CA ARG A 286 1.39 28.46 32.91
C ARG A 286 0.29 27.45 32.57
N THR A 287 0.33 26.86 31.39
CA THR A 287 -0.71 25.94 30.93
C THR A 287 -0.54 24.55 31.56
N ALA A 288 -1.66 23.88 31.82
CA ALA A 288 -1.66 22.52 32.34
C ALA A 288 -1.15 21.50 31.31
N PRO A 289 -0.67 20.31 31.70
CA PRO A 289 -0.31 19.26 30.75
C PRO A 289 -1.45 18.90 29.79
N ALA A 290 -1.09 18.62 28.54
CA ALA A 290 -2.00 18.08 27.54
C ALA A 290 -2.37 16.63 27.91
N ARG A 291 -3.50 16.14 27.37
CA ARG A 291 -4.02 14.80 27.68
C ARG A 291 -4.43 14.08 26.40
N PRO A 292 -4.17 12.77 26.26
CA PRO A 292 -4.71 11.97 25.18
C PRO A 292 -6.23 12.08 25.12
N VAL A 293 -6.76 12.17 23.91
CA VAL A 293 -8.19 12.24 23.67
C VAL A 293 -8.74 10.81 23.72
N GLY A 294 -9.57 10.53 24.72
CA GLY A 294 -10.21 9.23 24.85
C GLY A 294 -11.28 8.99 23.79
N SER A 295 -11.37 7.76 23.29
CA SER A 295 -12.55 7.31 22.54
C SER A 295 -13.76 7.27 23.48
N ARG A 296 -14.92 7.78 23.04
CA ARG A 296 -16.20 7.60 23.76
C ARG A 296 -16.75 6.18 23.61
N THR A 297 -16.16 5.34 22.76
CA THR A 297 -16.57 3.95 22.62
C THR A 297 -16.17 3.18 23.88
N LYS A 298 -17.17 2.75 24.66
CA LYS A 298 -16.98 1.95 25.87
C LYS A 298 -16.12 0.72 25.54
N GLY A 299 -15.01 0.57 26.26
CA GLY A 299 -14.08 -0.56 26.08
C GLY A 299 -12.97 -0.37 25.04
N VAL A 300 -12.94 0.77 24.32
CA VAL A 300 -11.81 1.11 23.43
C VAL A 300 -10.82 1.99 24.20
N PRO A 301 -9.56 1.56 24.38
CA PRO A 301 -8.53 2.39 25.01
C PRO A 301 -8.35 3.73 24.27
N PRO A 302 -7.94 4.81 24.95
CA PRO A 302 -7.46 6.01 24.26
C PRO A 302 -6.37 5.62 23.27
N ALA A 303 -6.33 6.28 22.10
CA ALA A 303 -5.35 5.96 21.08
C ALA A 303 -3.93 6.06 21.64
N THR A 304 -3.13 5.02 21.37
CA THR A 304 -1.75 4.94 21.84
C THR A 304 -0.90 5.91 21.04
N LEU A 305 -0.64 7.07 21.65
CA LEU A 305 0.38 8.00 21.20
C LEU A 305 1.75 7.39 21.51
N LEU A 306 2.67 7.41 20.54
CA LEU A 306 3.93 6.69 20.63
C LEU A 306 5.14 7.61 20.40
N PRO A 307 6.31 7.27 20.97
CA PRO A 307 7.60 7.82 20.55
C PRO A 307 7.82 7.77 19.04
N GLY A 308 8.28 8.89 18.50
CA GLY A 308 8.51 9.11 17.08
C GLY A 308 9.98 9.19 16.68
N THR A 309 10.19 9.54 15.42
CA THR A 309 11.47 9.63 14.75
C THR A 309 12.18 10.92 15.12
N THR A 310 13.50 10.88 15.22
CA THR A 310 14.33 12.08 15.29
C THR A 310 14.57 12.59 13.88
N PHE A 311 13.87 13.67 13.50
CA PHE A 311 13.91 14.24 12.15
C PHE A 311 14.44 15.68 12.09
N ARG A 312 14.91 16.21 13.22
CA ARG A 312 15.65 17.48 13.31
C ARG A 312 16.97 17.24 14.04
N ARG A 313 18.00 18.01 13.67
CA ARG A 313 19.29 18.02 14.38
C ARG A 313 19.07 18.26 15.88
N GLN A 314 19.65 17.41 16.71
CA GLN A 314 19.48 17.48 18.17
C GLN A 314 20.29 18.62 18.79
N SER A 315 21.39 19.01 18.14
CA SER A 315 22.18 20.19 18.47
C SER A 315 22.97 20.65 17.24
N ALA A 316 23.66 21.79 17.36
CA ALA A 316 24.54 22.31 16.31
C ALA A 316 25.81 21.46 16.11
N THR A 317 26.28 20.75 17.14
CA THR A 317 27.61 20.10 17.17
C THR A 317 27.55 18.58 17.30
N ALA A 318 26.46 18.03 17.83
CA ALA A 318 26.22 16.59 17.98
C ALA A 318 24.84 16.26 17.42
N TYR A 319 24.81 15.60 16.25
CA TYR A 319 23.56 15.12 15.67
C TYR A 319 23.78 13.90 14.77
N ALA A 320 22.74 13.06 14.67
CA ALA A 320 22.62 12.06 13.62
C ALA A 320 21.15 11.95 13.17
N LEU A 321 20.94 12.00 11.87
CA LEU A 321 19.64 11.91 11.21
C LEU A 321 19.71 10.76 10.22
N LEU A 322 18.70 9.89 10.24
CA LEU A 322 18.49 8.86 9.23
C LEU A 322 17.47 9.35 8.20
N ARG A 323 17.76 9.12 6.92
CA ARG A 323 16.85 9.42 5.81
C ARG A 323 16.51 8.13 5.08
N MET A 324 15.22 7.80 5.07
CA MET A 324 14.65 6.69 4.31
C MET A 324 13.26 7.11 3.81
N PRO A 325 12.70 6.42 2.80
CA PRO A 325 11.31 6.60 2.40
C PRO A 325 10.33 6.43 3.57
N SER A 326 9.06 6.82 3.39
CA SER A 326 8.00 6.70 4.40
C SER A 326 7.91 5.34 5.10
N SER A 327 7.21 5.36 6.23
CA SER A 327 6.72 4.17 6.91
C SER A 327 6.04 3.21 5.92
N GLY A 328 6.42 1.93 5.98
CA GLY A 328 5.94 0.89 5.08
C GLY A 328 6.95 0.43 4.01
N MET A 329 8.17 0.99 4.01
CA MET A 329 9.20 0.57 3.06
C MET A 329 9.58 -0.90 3.26
N VAL A 330 9.56 -1.69 2.20
CA VAL A 330 10.02 -3.08 2.21
C VAL A 330 11.29 -3.16 1.37
N PHE A 331 12.21 -4.04 1.71
CA PHE A 331 13.33 -4.47 0.88
C PHE A 331 13.05 -5.92 0.49
N GLY A 332 12.80 -6.14 -0.80
CA GLY A 332 12.29 -7.38 -1.36
C GLY A 332 13.35 -8.46 -1.45
N LEU A 333 13.01 -9.63 -0.91
CA LEU A 333 13.75 -10.88 -1.03
C LEU A 333 13.48 -11.54 -2.37
N MET A 334 14.50 -12.20 -2.91
CA MET A 334 14.35 -13.10 -4.07
C MET A 334 14.08 -14.53 -3.60
N LYS A 335 13.55 -15.38 -4.48
CA LYS A 335 13.27 -16.79 -4.13
C LYS A 335 14.53 -17.49 -3.61
N GLY A 336 14.46 -17.98 -2.38
CA GLY A 336 15.57 -18.68 -1.70
C GLY A 336 16.47 -17.76 -0.86
N GLU A 337 16.33 -16.44 -0.96
CA GLU A 337 17.02 -15.51 -0.06
C GLU A 337 16.33 -15.50 1.31
N THR A 338 17.14 -15.43 2.37
CA THR A 338 16.69 -15.31 3.77
C THR A 338 17.15 -14.00 4.41
N SER A 339 17.91 -13.19 3.67
CA SER A 339 18.40 -11.88 4.11
C SER A 339 18.64 -10.97 2.90
N ARG A 340 18.69 -9.66 3.14
CA ARG A 340 18.88 -8.64 2.12
C ARG A 340 19.84 -7.55 2.61
N SER A 341 20.66 -7.03 1.71
CA SER A 341 21.46 -5.83 1.97
C SER A 341 20.56 -4.59 1.93
N VAL A 342 20.34 -3.96 3.08
CA VAL A 342 19.50 -2.79 3.24
C VAL A 342 20.35 -1.52 3.29
N PRO A 343 20.19 -0.57 2.36
CA PRO A 343 20.94 0.68 2.37
C PRO A 343 20.38 1.65 3.42
N PHE A 344 21.29 2.33 4.11
CA PHE A 344 21.01 3.41 5.05
C PHE A 344 21.86 4.62 4.70
N HIS A 345 21.29 5.81 4.87
CA HIS A 345 22.00 7.06 4.65
C HIS A 345 21.37 8.19 5.47
N GLY A 346 22.11 9.28 5.62
CA GLY A 346 21.60 10.43 6.33
C GLY A 346 22.65 11.52 6.55
N LEU A 347 22.39 12.36 7.54
CA LEU A 347 23.27 13.48 7.92
C LEU A 347 23.75 13.29 9.35
N SER A 348 24.99 13.67 9.63
CA SER A 348 25.54 13.60 10.99
C SER A 348 26.71 14.54 11.20
N SER A 349 27.00 14.84 12.47
CA SER A 349 28.19 15.60 12.87
C SER A 349 29.49 14.77 12.89
N GLY A 350 29.41 13.46 12.62
CA GLY A 350 30.54 12.54 12.58
C GLY A 350 30.15 11.15 12.09
N PRO A 351 31.10 10.19 12.01
CA PRO A 351 30.79 8.80 11.67
C PRO A 351 29.73 8.21 12.60
N VAL A 352 28.90 7.31 12.09
CA VAL A 352 27.74 6.75 12.83
C VAL A 352 27.78 5.23 12.95
N GLU A 353 27.06 4.74 13.95
CA GLU A 353 26.71 3.33 14.10
C GLU A 353 25.18 3.19 14.14
N LEU A 354 24.68 2.07 13.58
CA LEU A 354 23.25 1.75 13.54
C LEU A 354 22.95 0.47 14.29
N ARG A 355 21.79 0.44 14.93
CA ARG A 355 21.17 -0.76 15.48
C ARG A 355 19.76 -0.91 14.92
N VAL A 356 19.38 -2.11 14.50
CA VAL A 356 18.07 -2.43 13.94
C VAL A 356 17.37 -3.43 14.86
N PHE A 357 16.08 -3.23 15.10
CA PHE A 357 15.29 -4.03 16.03
C PHE A 357 13.82 -4.08 15.61
N GLU A 358 13.09 -5.07 16.11
CA GLU A 358 11.67 -5.27 15.83
C GLU A 358 10.82 -4.14 16.41
N ALA A 359 9.88 -3.64 15.60
CA ALA A 359 9.00 -2.54 15.95
C ALA A 359 7.93 -2.92 16.99
N GLU A 360 7.59 -4.21 17.10
CA GLU A 360 6.59 -4.74 18.05
C GLU A 360 7.22 -5.10 19.40
N THR A 361 8.36 -5.79 19.39
CA THR A 361 8.96 -6.41 20.59
C THR A 361 10.19 -5.67 21.11
N GLY A 362 10.81 -4.81 20.29
CA GLY A 362 12.10 -4.21 20.58
C GLY A 362 13.29 -5.17 20.44
N ARG A 363 13.08 -6.43 20.07
CA ARG A 363 14.16 -7.42 19.92
C ARG A 363 15.19 -6.95 18.90
N ILE A 364 16.46 -6.94 19.30
CA ILE A 364 17.57 -6.55 18.42
C ILE A 364 17.74 -7.59 17.32
N VAL A 365 17.70 -7.12 16.06
CA VAL A 365 17.92 -7.91 14.84
C VAL A 365 19.35 -7.75 14.36
N GLN A 366 19.88 -6.53 14.42
CA GLN A 366 21.27 -6.21 14.14
C GLN A 366 21.74 -5.20 15.18
N ASP A 367 22.76 -5.54 15.95
CA ASP A 367 23.29 -4.60 16.96
C ASP A 367 24.19 -3.53 16.33
N TRP A 368 24.66 -2.58 17.16
CA TRP A 368 25.48 -1.44 16.76
C TRP A 368 26.57 -1.80 15.76
N THR A 369 26.37 -1.34 14.53
CA THR A 369 27.26 -1.61 13.40
C THR A 369 27.67 -0.30 12.75
N ARG A 370 28.98 -0.12 12.59
CA ARG A 370 29.55 1.09 12.00
C ARG A 370 29.23 1.21 10.52
N MET A 371 28.78 2.39 10.10
CA MET A 371 28.54 2.70 8.69
C MET A 371 29.84 2.93 7.94
N SER A 372 29.89 2.44 6.70
CA SER A 372 31.14 2.34 5.94
C SER A 372 31.64 3.67 5.39
N HIS A 373 30.75 4.66 5.17
CA HIS A 373 31.11 5.94 4.57
C HIS A 373 30.61 7.13 5.41
N TYR A 374 31.49 8.11 5.59
CA TYR A 374 31.19 9.43 6.12
C TYR A 374 32.06 10.46 5.38
N ALA A 375 31.43 11.48 4.80
CA ALA A 375 32.11 12.61 4.15
C ALA A 375 31.22 13.86 4.22
N GLU A 376 31.83 15.00 4.58
CA GLU A 376 31.19 16.33 4.55
C GLU A 376 29.82 16.40 5.25
N GLY A 377 29.65 15.71 6.38
CA GLY A 377 28.41 15.72 7.15
C GLY A 377 27.31 14.79 6.63
N ALA A 378 27.57 14.04 5.56
CA ALA A 378 26.72 12.96 5.07
C ALA A 378 27.32 11.59 5.39
N TRP A 379 26.46 10.61 5.65
CA TRP A 379 26.88 9.23 5.89
C TRP A 379 26.03 8.25 5.07
N SER A 380 26.61 7.11 4.75
CA SER A 380 25.89 6.00 4.11
C SER A 380 26.55 4.66 4.42
N GLY A 381 25.78 3.60 4.24
CA GLY A 381 26.22 2.22 4.40
C GLY A 381 25.10 1.25 4.08
N ALA A 382 25.37 -0.04 4.25
CA ALA A 382 24.34 -1.06 4.16
C ALA A 382 24.52 -2.10 5.25
N LEU A 383 23.40 -2.65 5.73
CA LEU A 383 23.37 -3.77 6.66
C LEU A 383 22.69 -4.96 6.01
N THR A 384 23.28 -6.14 6.13
CA THR A 384 22.59 -7.38 5.76
C THR A 384 21.62 -7.74 6.87
N LEU A 385 20.33 -7.61 6.60
CA LEU A 385 19.27 -7.89 7.56
C LEU A 385 18.51 -9.16 7.15
N PRO A 386 18.15 -10.05 8.09
CA PRO A 386 17.34 -11.23 7.80
C PRO A 386 15.91 -10.86 7.41
N GLU A 387 15.18 -11.81 6.81
CA GLU A 387 13.72 -11.71 6.64
C GLU A 387 13.07 -11.29 7.96
N SER A 388 12.22 -10.27 7.92
CA SER A 388 11.55 -9.75 9.11
C SER A 388 10.34 -10.62 9.45
N THR A 389 10.60 -11.83 9.96
CA THR A 389 9.59 -12.87 10.22
C THR A 389 8.55 -12.47 11.26
N ASP A 390 8.86 -11.47 12.10
CA ASP A 390 8.04 -11.03 13.22
C ASP A 390 7.50 -9.60 13.05
N GLY A 391 7.41 -9.13 11.81
CA GLY A 391 6.78 -7.85 11.48
C GLY A 391 7.78 -6.77 11.06
N TRP A 392 7.46 -5.53 11.38
CA TRP A 392 8.23 -4.37 10.95
C TRP A 392 9.47 -4.13 11.82
N LEU A 393 10.42 -3.36 11.30
CA LEU A 393 11.67 -2.99 11.93
C LEU A 393 11.75 -1.48 12.16
N PHE A 394 12.50 -1.11 13.19
CA PHE A 394 12.98 0.23 13.50
C PHE A 394 14.50 0.25 13.56
N ALA A 395 15.07 1.46 13.59
CA ALA A 395 16.50 1.63 13.76
C ALA A 395 16.81 2.74 14.77
N ASP A 396 17.91 2.59 15.50
CA ASP A 396 18.54 3.67 16.26
C ASP A 396 19.88 4.02 15.60
N VAL A 397 20.28 5.29 15.72
CA VAL A 397 21.57 5.80 15.26
C VAL A 397 22.30 6.52 16.40
N ARG A 398 23.60 6.27 16.50
CA ARG A 398 24.50 7.01 17.38
C ARG A 398 25.76 7.46 16.65
N LEU A 399 26.47 8.43 17.22
CA LEU A 399 27.80 8.79 16.74
C LEU A 399 28.79 7.72 17.17
N ALA A 400 29.72 7.33 16.29
CA ALA A 400 30.73 6.32 16.63
C ALA A 400 31.66 6.76 17.78
N SER A 401 31.74 8.06 18.06
CA SER A 401 32.49 8.64 19.17
C SER A 401 31.71 8.72 20.48
N ASP A 402 30.39 8.47 20.48
CA ASP A 402 29.51 8.61 21.64
C ASP A 402 28.53 7.44 21.72
N PRO A 403 28.58 6.61 22.79
CA PRO A 403 27.67 5.48 22.92
C PRO A 403 26.19 5.88 23.09
N ALA A 404 25.88 7.14 23.40
CA ALA A 404 24.52 7.63 23.55
C ALA A 404 23.75 7.62 22.23
N VAL A 405 22.51 7.12 22.26
CA VAL A 405 21.62 7.20 21.10
C VAL A 405 21.24 8.66 20.90
N VAL A 406 21.52 9.18 19.70
CA VAL A 406 21.21 10.58 19.34
C VAL A 406 20.10 10.68 18.31
N GLY A 407 19.82 9.61 17.55
CA GLY A 407 18.72 9.58 16.59
C GLY A 407 17.92 8.28 16.65
N HIS A 408 16.61 8.42 16.50
CA HIS A 408 15.67 7.31 16.45
C HIS A 408 14.96 7.29 15.11
N TRP A 409 14.82 6.13 14.50
CA TRP A 409 13.98 5.91 13.34
C TRP A 409 12.81 5.01 13.69
N ARG A 410 11.65 5.65 13.86
CA ARG A 410 10.39 5.01 14.26
C ARG A 410 9.37 5.00 13.12
N ASN A 411 9.81 5.12 11.87
CA ASN A 411 9.02 4.75 10.72
C ASN A 411 9.33 3.31 10.38
N GLU A 412 8.29 2.53 10.14
CA GLU A 412 8.43 1.10 9.92
C GLU A 412 9.09 0.84 8.56
N PHE A 413 10.06 -0.06 8.54
CA PHE A 413 10.58 -0.66 7.32
C PHE A 413 10.78 -2.17 7.54
N GLY A 414 11.04 -2.95 6.49
CA GLY A 414 11.25 -4.39 6.68
C GLY A 414 11.97 -5.04 5.53
N VAL A 415 12.54 -6.22 5.77
CA VAL A 415 13.01 -7.14 4.75
C VAL A 415 11.93 -8.19 4.53
N GLY A 416 11.37 -8.24 3.34
CA GLY A 416 10.17 -9.02 3.08
C GLY A 416 9.93 -9.19 1.59
N TRP A 417 8.68 -9.08 1.16
CA TRP A 417 8.29 -9.47 -0.20
C TRP A 417 7.66 -8.32 -0.98
N LYS A 418 8.16 -8.10 -2.20
CA LYS A 418 7.65 -7.09 -3.13
C LYS A 418 6.91 -7.74 -4.29
N PHE A 419 5.64 -7.39 -4.44
CA PHE A 419 4.78 -7.89 -5.52
C PHE A 419 4.42 -6.75 -6.44
N GLN A 420 4.68 -6.91 -7.73
CA GLN A 420 4.27 -5.95 -8.74
C GLN A 420 3.09 -6.49 -9.53
N LEU A 421 1.94 -5.82 -9.44
CA LEU A 421 0.73 -6.19 -10.16
C LEU A 421 0.69 -5.42 -11.48
N VAL A 422 0.95 -6.13 -12.58
CA VAL A 422 1.07 -5.56 -13.93
C VAL A 422 -0.15 -5.97 -14.76
N GLY A 423 -0.82 -5.01 -15.41
CA GLY A 423 -1.92 -5.35 -16.33
C GLY A 423 -2.71 -4.17 -16.86
N GLN A 424 -3.95 -4.43 -17.31
CA GLN A 424 -4.87 -3.41 -17.84
C GLN A 424 -5.90 -2.95 -16.79
N SER A 425 -7.00 -2.36 -17.26
CA SER A 425 -8.14 -1.95 -16.43
C SER A 425 -8.67 -3.02 -15.49
N ASN A 426 -8.49 -4.30 -15.80
CA ASN A 426 -9.01 -5.38 -14.94
C ASN A 426 -8.24 -5.49 -13.63
N VAL A 427 -6.90 -5.37 -13.67
CA VAL A 427 -6.08 -5.31 -12.45
C VAL A 427 -6.44 -4.07 -11.65
N ASN A 428 -6.57 -2.92 -12.32
CA ASN A 428 -6.95 -1.67 -11.67
C ASN A 428 -8.31 -1.80 -10.99
N THR A 429 -9.31 -2.37 -11.65
CA THR A 429 -10.63 -2.49 -11.05
C THR A 429 -10.65 -3.54 -9.94
N ALA A 430 -10.01 -4.70 -10.10
CA ALA A 430 -9.94 -5.72 -9.05
C ALA A 430 -9.24 -5.21 -7.78
N MET A 431 -8.21 -4.38 -7.93
CA MET A 431 -7.45 -3.83 -6.81
C MET A 431 -8.01 -2.51 -6.26
N MET A 432 -9.00 -1.88 -6.90
CA MET A 432 -9.54 -0.58 -6.46
C MET A 432 -11.06 -0.57 -6.23
N ALA A 433 -11.80 -1.58 -6.72
CA ALA A 433 -13.25 -1.68 -6.53
C ALA A 433 -13.62 -2.50 -5.29
N GLY A 434 -14.78 -2.17 -4.69
CA GLY A 434 -15.45 -3.00 -3.69
C GLY A 434 -15.30 -2.56 -2.23
N HIS A 435 -16.42 -2.67 -1.50
CA HIS A 435 -16.55 -2.63 -0.05
C HIS A 435 -17.49 -3.76 0.43
N ALA A 436 -17.23 -4.99 0.01
CA ALA A 436 -17.83 -6.23 0.52
C ALA A 436 -17.60 -6.41 2.02
N GLY A 437 -16.61 -5.70 2.59
CA GLY A 437 -16.34 -5.73 4.02
C GLY A 437 -15.37 -6.83 4.41
N VAL A 438 -14.46 -7.22 3.49
CA VAL A 438 -13.39 -8.16 3.83
C VAL A 438 -12.57 -7.59 4.99
N ALA A 439 -12.55 -8.31 6.10
CA ALA A 439 -11.76 -7.95 7.26
C ALA A 439 -10.27 -8.16 6.97
N ILE A 440 -9.44 -7.20 7.36
CA ILE A 440 -7.99 -7.36 7.33
C ILE A 440 -7.53 -8.18 8.54
N ILE A 441 -6.72 -9.21 8.31
CA ILE A 441 -6.22 -10.09 9.39
C ILE A 441 -5.14 -9.38 10.21
N GLU A 442 -4.24 -8.65 9.53
CA GLU A 442 -3.13 -7.91 10.13
C GLU A 442 -3.12 -6.47 9.61
N PRO A 443 -3.83 -5.53 10.27
CA PRO A 443 -3.90 -4.15 9.81
C PRO A 443 -2.52 -3.53 9.79
N MET A 444 -2.22 -2.79 8.73
CA MET A 444 -0.94 -2.08 8.56
C MET A 444 0.29 -2.99 8.41
N GLY A 445 0.07 -4.30 8.22
CA GLY A 445 1.14 -5.26 7.93
C GLY A 445 1.66 -5.21 6.49
N ALA A 446 1.05 -4.39 5.61
CA ALA A 446 1.45 -4.32 4.21
C ALA A 446 1.34 -2.89 3.66
N SER A 447 2.11 -2.61 2.63
CA SER A 447 2.14 -1.32 1.94
C SER A 447 1.71 -1.44 0.49
N TYR A 448 1.05 -0.42 -0.01
CA TYR A 448 0.52 -0.32 -1.35
C TYR A 448 1.01 0.97 -2.01
N VAL A 449 1.64 0.81 -3.16
CA VAL A 449 2.27 1.88 -3.92
C VAL A 449 1.50 2.14 -5.21
N GLU A 450 1.07 3.38 -5.39
CA GLU A 450 0.31 3.83 -6.54
C GLU A 450 0.83 5.15 -7.11
N ASN A 451 0.34 5.48 -8.31
CA ASN A 451 0.62 6.73 -9.00
C ASN A 451 -0.57 7.68 -8.85
N VAL A 452 -0.31 8.89 -8.37
CA VAL A 452 -1.25 10.00 -8.43
C VAL A 452 -0.98 10.80 -9.70
N ILE A 453 -1.97 10.87 -10.58
CA ILE A 453 -1.93 11.59 -11.85
C ILE A 453 -2.51 13.00 -11.62
N ARG A 454 -1.67 14.03 -11.71
CA ARG A 454 -2.07 15.44 -11.57
C ARG A 454 -2.32 16.14 -12.90
N GLY A 455 -1.59 15.75 -13.93
CA GLY A 455 -1.57 16.45 -15.22
C GLY A 455 -1.14 15.57 -16.38
N GLN A 456 -0.78 16.17 -17.51
CA GLN A 456 -0.25 15.43 -18.66
C GLN A 456 1.28 15.36 -18.61
N ARG A 457 1.86 14.18 -18.83
CA ARG A 457 3.32 14.01 -18.77
C ARG A 457 4.02 14.72 -19.92
N GLU A 458 3.36 14.82 -21.08
CA GLU A 458 3.83 15.60 -22.24
C GLU A 458 4.09 17.08 -21.90
N THR A 459 3.27 17.69 -21.03
CA THR A 459 3.36 19.12 -20.70
C THR A 459 4.08 19.41 -19.39
N GLU A 460 3.87 18.57 -18.36
CA GLU A 460 4.33 18.81 -16.99
C GLU A 460 5.54 17.94 -16.59
N GLY A 461 5.97 17.01 -17.44
CA GLY A 461 7.10 16.11 -17.17
C GLY A 461 6.90 15.27 -15.90
N ALA A 462 7.96 15.13 -15.10
CA ALA A 462 7.92 14.36 -13.85
C ALA A 462 6.93 14.94 -12.82
N ALA A 463 6.69 16.26 -12.83
CA ALA A 463 5.78 16.91 -11.89
C ALA A 463 4.29 16.56 -12.12
N ALA A 464 3.99 15.95 -13.27
CA ALA A 464 2.65 15.45 -13.61
C ALA A 464 2.23 14.27 -12.71
N ARG A 465 3.19 13.57 -12.09
CA ARG A 465 2.98 12.33 -11.34
C ARG A 465 3.57 12.45 -9.94
N TYR A 466 2.89 11.86 -8.97
CA TYR A 466 3.43 11.64 -7.62
C TYR A 466 3.27 10.18 -7.24
N MET A 467 4.31 9.67 -6.62
CA MET A 467 4.31 8.35 -6.03
C MET A 467 3.73 8.42 -4.63
N THR A 468 2.70 7.64 -4.34
CA THR A 468 2.19 7.52 -2.97
C THR A 468 2.40 6.09 -2.48
N MET A 469 2.82 5.96 -1.23
CA MET A 469 2.89 4.69 -0.52
C MET A 469 1.94 4.77 0.67
N SER A 470 0.92 3.92 0.72
CA SER A 470 -0.03 3.82 1.84
C SER A 470 0.13 2.49 2.55
N ARG A 471 -0.18 2.40 3.86
CA ARG A 471 -0.32 1.10 4.52
C ARG A 471 -1.75 0.60 4.36
N ILE A 472 -1.89 -0.67 4.00
CA ILE A 472 -3.18 -1.35 3.91
C ILE A 472 -3.71 -1.51 5.34
N GLY A 473 -4.82 -0.85 5.66
CA GLY A 473 -5.36 -0.67 7.01
C GLY A 473 -5.59 0.82 7.38
N MET A 474 -5.02 1.78 6.63
CA MET A 474 -5.14 3.22 6.93
C MET A 474 -6.41 3.89 6.42
N ALA A 475 -6.94 3.42 5.29
CA ALA A 475 -7.94 4.11 4.49
C ALA A 475 -9.07 3.15 4.09
N ALA A 476 -9.99 3.60 3.24
CA ALA A 476 -10.92 2.73 2.54
C ALA A 476 -10.15 1.86 1.52
N ASN A 477 -9.37 0.90 2.01
CA ASN A 477 -8.73 -0.10 1.18
C ASN A 477 -9.82 -0.98 0.54
N SER A 478 -9.62 -1.29 -0.74
CA SER A 478 -10.49 -2.21 -1.46
C SER A 478 -10.38 -3.62 -0.90
N ASP A 479 -11.42 -4.43 -1.08
CA ASP A 479 -11.36 -5.83 -0.68
C ASP A 479 -10.29 -6.60 -1.48
N GLY A 480 -9.99 -6.19 -2.72
CA GLY A 480 -8.89 -6.77 -3.51
C GLY A 480 -7.52 -6.56 -2.85
N GLN A 481 -7.22 -5.34 -2.39
CA GLN A 481 -5.97 -5.05 -1.65
C GLN A 481 -5.86 -5.91 -0.40
N ILE A 482 -6.93 -5.96 0.39
CA ILE A 482 -6.96 -6.71 1.64
C ILE A 482 -6.84 -8.21 1.38
N MET A 483 -7.56 -8.75 0.39
CA MET A 483 -7.56 -10.17 0.09
C MET A 483 -6.22 -10.65 -0.45
N PHE A 484 -5.54 -9.87 -1.30
CA PHE A 484 -4.18 -10.21 -1.71
C PHE A 484 -3.27 -10.39 -0.49
N VAL A 485 -3.31 -9.44 0.45
CA VAL A 485 -2.50 -9.50 1.68
C VAL A 485 -2.92 -10.67 2.56
N ASN A 486 -4.20 -10.83 2.87
CA ASN A 486 -4.71 -11.93 3.70
C ASN A 486 -4.31 -13.30 3.13
N GLN A 487 -4.33 -13.45 1.80
CA GLN A 487 -3.92 -14.69 1.16
C GLN A 487 -2.42 -14.94 1.24
N ILE A 488 -1.57 -13.92 1.06
CA ILE A 488 -0.13 -14.07 1.31
C ILE A 488 0.15 -14.38 2.79
N ARG A 489 -0.63 -13.78 3.71
CA ARG A 489 -0.50 -13.98 5.16
C ARG A 489 -0.73 -15.43 5.60
N LYS A 490 -1.45 -16.24 4.81
CA LYS A 490 -1.55 -17.69 5.04
C LYS A 490 -0.21 -18.42 4.88
N TYR A 491 0.70 -17.90 4.05
CA TYR A 491 2.06 -18.44 3.85
C TYR A 491 3.13 -17.69 4.66
N ARG A 492 2.93 -16.40 4.88
CA ARG A 492 3.86 -15.49 5.59
C ARG A 492 3.07 -14.60 6.57
N PRO A 493 2.74 -15.10 7.78
CA PRO A 493 1.81 -14.44 8.70
C PRO A 493 2.21 -13.03 9.13
N LYS A 494 3.50 -12.75 9.32
CA LYS A 494 3.94 -11.44 9.84
C LYS A 494 4.94 -10.70 8.94
N THR A 495 5.60 -11.38 8.00
CA THR A 495 6.60 -10.74 7.12
C THR A 495 6.05 -9.52 6.37
N PRO A 496 6.69 -8.35 6.42
CA PRO A 496 6.28 -7.16 5.66
C PRO A 496 6.12 -7.41 4.17
N ILE A 497 5.04 -6.86 3.60
CA ILE A 497 4.70 -7.00 2.18
C ILE A 497 4.53 -5.62 1.56
N MET A 498 5.04 -5.43 0.35
CA MET A 498 4.81 -4.23 -0.44
C MET A 498 4.27 -4.59 -1.81
N ILE A 499 3.21 -3.90 -2.23
CA ILE A 499 2.52 -4.14 -3.50
C ILE A 499 2.65 -2.90 -4.37
N TYR A 500 3.19 -3.07 -5.58
CA TYR A 500 3.18 -2.05 -6.61
C TYR A 500 2.00 -2.26 -7.54
N HIS A 501 1.19 -1.21 -7.70
CA HIS A 501 0.05 -1.25 -8.60
C HIS A 501 0.37 -0.61 -9.95
N ASP A 502 0.65 -1.43 -10.95
CA ASP A 502 1.12 -1.04 -12.27
C ASP A 502 0.13 -1.44 -13.38
N ALA A 503 -1.13 -1.11 -13.14
CA ALA A 503 -2.18 -1.26 -14.13
C ALA A 503 -2.25 -0.05 -15.07
N VAL A 504 -2.20 -0.29 -16.38
CA VAL A 504 -2.31 0.74 -17.42
C VAL A 504 -3.65 0.60 -18.14
N ASN A 505 -4.63 1.37 -17.67
CA ASN A 505 -6.01 1.31 -18.17
C ASN A 505 -6.08 1.65 -19.67
N GLY A 506 -6.84 0.84 -20.42
CA GLY A 506 -7.16 1.12 -21.83
C GLY A 506 -6.00 1.02 -22.82
N THR A 507 -4.84 0.47 -22.41
CA THR A 507 -3.66 0.32 -23.27
C THR A 507 -3.38 -1.16 -23.55
N PRO A 508 -3.45 -1.62 -24.82
CA PRO A 508 -3.05 -2.99 -25.18
C PRO A 508 -1.57 -3.23 -24.88
N MET A 509 -1.18 -4.48 -24.66
CA MET A 509 0.21 -4.82 -24.39
C MET A 509 1.11 -4.33 -25.53
N ARG A 510 0.74 -4.57 -26.79
CA ARG A 510 1.48 -4.03 -27.94
C ARG A 510 1.66 -2.52 -27.90
N GLY A 511 0.57 -1.79 -27.60
CA GLY A 511 0.60 -0.33 -27.53
C GLY A 511 1.54 0.15 -26.43
N PHE A 512 1.43 -0.43 -25.24
CA PHE A 512 2.34 -0.14 -24.14
C PHE A 512 3.79 -0.43 -24.53
N MET A 513 4.03 -1.58 -25.16
CA MET A 513 5.36 -2.01 -25.58
C MET A 513 5.97 -1.05 -26.60
N ARG A 514 5.17 -0.38 -27.43
CA ARG A 514 5.61 0.60 -28.45
C ARG A 514 5.65 2.04 -27.97
N GLY A 515 5.32 2.29 -26.71
CA GLY A 515 5.14 3.63 -26.19
C GLY A 515 3.95 4.37 -26.78
N GLU A 516 2.92 3.64 -27.23
CA GLU A 516 1.66 4.19 -27.68
C GLU A 516 0.75 4.36 -26.44
N TYR A 517 0.74 5.57 -25.85
CA TYR A 517 -0.11 5.88 -24.69
C TYR A 517 -1.43 6.48 -25.15
N LYS A 518 -2.55 5.97 -24.63
CA LYS A 518 -3.86 6.56 -24.90
C LYS A 518 -3.98 7.89 -24.13
N LYS A 519 -4.11 9.01 -24.85
CA LYS A 519 -4.43 10.31 -24.27
C LYS A 519 -5.79 10.21 -23.57
N ALA A 520 -5.82 10.19 -22.24
CA ALA A 520 -7.07 10.30 -21.49
C ALA A 520 -7.28 11.78 -21.11
N PRO A 521 -8.53 12.28 -21.09
CA PRO A 521 -8.83 13.69 -20.76
C PRO A 521 -8.36 14.17 -19.38
N ARG A 522 -7.88 13.27 -18.52
CA ARG A 522 -7.44 13.52 -17.13
C ARG A 522 -5.99 13.08 -16.85
N GLY A 523 -5.18 12.86 -17.90
CA GLY A 523 -3.77 12.46 -17.81
C GLY A 523 -3.47 11.13 -18.52
N ASP A 524 -2.29 11.03 -19.13
CA ASP A 524 -1.75 9.86 -19.83
C ASP A 524 -1.03 8.89 -18.89
N ARG A 525 -1.27 7.57 -18.95
CA ARG A 525 -0.48 6.59 -18.17
C ARG A 525 0.73 6.15 -18.99
N HIS A 526 1.93 6.25 -18.42
CA HIS A 526 3.19 6.09 -19.15
C HIS A 526 4.05 4.98 -18.51
N TYR A 527 4.87 4.27 -19.29
CA TYR A 527 5.73 3.18 -18.76
C TYR A 527 6.70 3.67 -17.68
N THR A 528 7.13 4.92 -17.80
CA THR A 528 7.99 5.58 -16.81
C THR A 528 7.33 5.67 -15.44
N ASP A 529 6.00 5.58 -15.36
CA ASP A 529 5.32 5.52 -14.06
C ASP A 529 5.74 4.26 -13.27
N MET A 530 6.18 3.19 -13.93
CA MET A 530 6.77 2.01 -13.26
C MET A 530 8.21 2.26 -12.82
N THR A 531 9.01 2.89 -13.68
CA THR A 531 10.43 3.20 -13.37
C THR A 531 10.57 4.25 -12.29
N ASP A 532 9.64 5.21 -12.22
CA ASP A 532 9.58 6.21 -11.15
C ASP A 532 9.33 5.55 -9.79
N LYS A 533 8.55 4.45 -9.73
CA LYS A 533 8.39 3.67 -8.48
C LYS A 533 9.68 2.99 -8.08
N TYR A 534 10.39 2.40 -9.04
CA TYR A 534 11.68 1.77 -8.77
C TYR A 534 12.70 2.77 -8.24
N ALA A 535 12.74 3.98 -8.82
CA ALA A 535 13.59 5.04 -8.32
C ALA A 535 13.21 5.49 -6.90
N ALA A 536 11.90 5.55 -6.59
CA ALA A 536 11.42 5.99 -5.27
C ALA A 536 11.53 4.92 -4.17
N TYR A 537 11.26 3.65 -4.51
CA TYR A 537 11.00 2.59 -3.54
C TYR A 537 11.72 1.27 -3.85
N GLY A 538 12.67 1.27 -4.79
CA GLY A 538 13.52 0.12 -5.14
C GLY A 538 12.98 -0.75 -6.27
N ASP A 539 13.90 -1.36 -7.03
CA ASP A 539 13.63 -2.30 -8.12
C ASP A 539 13.69 -3.78 -7.69
N ASP A 540 13.89 -4.05 -6.40
CA ASP A 540 14.00 -5.36 -5.76
C ASP A 540 12.65 -6.12 -5.70
N ILE A 541 12.00 -6.28 -6.84
CA ILE A 541 10.71 -6.95 -7.01
C ILE A 541 10.87 -8.47 -6.91
N SER A 542 10.22 -9.08 -5.91
CA SER A 542 10.21 -10.53 -5.69
C SER A 542 9.43 -11.26 -6.79
N VAL A 543 8.22 -10.77 -7.11
CA VAL A 543 7.34 -11.38 -8.12
C VAL A 543 6.61 -10.30 -8.93
N GLN A 544 6.63 -10.46 -10.26
CA GLN A 544 5.69 -9.78 -11.15
C GLN A 544 4.46 -10.67 -11.36
N VAL A 545 3.29 -10.17 -10.95
CA VAL A 545 1.99 -10.81 -11.15
C VAL A 545 1.32 -10.15 -12.35
N PHE A 546 1.13 -10.92 -13.41
CA PHE A 546 0.84 -10.38 -14.73
C PHE A 546 -0.55 -10.75 -15.24
N GLN A 547 -1.32 -9.72 -15.62
CA GLN A 547 -2.61 -9.85 -16.28
C GLN A 547 -2.75 -8.80 -17.40
N TRP A 548 -1.91 -8.93 -18.44
CA TRP A 548 -1.98 -8.13 -19.67
C TRP A 548 -2.11 -9.04 -20.91
N GLY A 549 -2.37 -8.44 -22.07
CA GLY A 549 -2.44 -9.11 -23.37
C GLY A 549 -3.83 -9.63 -23.77
N LEU A 550 -4.87 -9.44 -22.96
CA LEU A 550 -6.23 -9.93 -23.23
C LEU A 550 -6.93 -9.22 -24.41
N SER A 551 -6.62 -7.95 -24.66
CA SER A 551 -7.08 -7.23 -25.85
C SER A 551 -6.29 -7.64 -27.11
N ASP A 552 -5.02 -7.96 -26.93
CA ASP A 552 -4.09 -8.31 -28.02
C ASP A 552 -4.36 -9.72 -28.54
N SER A 553 -4.90 -10.62 -27.72
CA SER A 553 -5.26 -11.99 -28.10
C SER A 553 -6.43 -12.08 -29.10
N ILE A 554 -7.26 -11.04 -29.24
CA ILE A 554 -8.43 -11.02 -30.14
C ILE A 554 -8.06 -10.52 -31.55
N ASN A 555 -7.13 -9.56 -31.65
CA ASN A 555 -6.97 -8.67 -32.80
C ASN A 555 -5.57 -8.76 -33.49
N VAL A 556 -5.03 -9.95 -33.81
CA VAL A 556 -3.86 -10.18 -34.72
C VAL A 556 -2.47 -10.39 -34.07
N LYS A 557 -1.67 -11.30 -34.68
CA LYS A 557 -0.19 -11.56 -34.67
C LYS A 557 0.52 -11.79 -33.31
N SER A 558 0.84 -13.07 -33.07
CA SER A 558 1.79 -13.68 -32.11
C SER A 558 1.88 -13.02 -30.72
N ILE A 559 0.91 -13.28 -29.85
CA ILE A 559 1.01 -13.01 -28.39
C ILE A 559 2.29 -13.61 -27.78
N ARG A 560 2.80 -14.70 -28.38
CA ARG A 560 4.10 -15.29 -28.08
C ARG A 560 5.25 -14.28 -28.19
N ASP A 561 5.29 -13.47 -29.25
CA ASP A 561 6.39 -12.52 -29.47
C ASP A 561 6.34 -11.38 -28.42
N LEU A 562 5.13 -10.96 -28.01
CA LEU A 562 4.93 -9.97 -26.95
C LEU A 562 5.32 -10.54 -25.57
N MET A 563 4.88 -11.75 -25.25
CA MET A 563 5.23 -12.42 -23.99
C MET A 563 6.73 -12.74 -23.92
N GLN A 564 7.34 -13.14 -25.04
CA GLN A 564 8.79 -13.35 -25.13
C GLN A 564 9.56 -12.04 -24.89
N ALA A 565 9.08 -10.93 -25.46
CA ALA A 565 9.65 -9.61 -25.23
C ALA A 565 9.52 -9.17 -23.78
N TRP A 566 8.40 -9.44 -23.11
CA TRP A 566 8.21 -9.10 -21.69
C TRP A 566 9.07 -9.97 -20.75
N LEU A 567 8.95 -11.30 -20.88
CA LEU A 567 9.58 -12.25 -19.97
C LEU A 567 11.10 -12.28 -20.11
N TYR A 568 11.60 -12.16 -21.35
CA TYR A 568 13.00 -12.40 -21.67
C TYR A 568 13.70 -11.18 -22.26
N GLY A 569 12.97 -10.12 -22.63
CA GLY A 569 13.56 -8.97 -23.32
C GLY A 569 14.09 -9.33 -24.72
N THR A 570 13.58 -10.39 -25.34
CA THR A 570 14.04 -10.90 -26.65
C THR A 570 12.88 -10.98 -27.64
N GLY A 571 13.19 -11.20 -28.93
CA GLY A 571 12.18 -11.32 -29.98
C GLY A 571 11.86 -10.01 -30.68
N ARG A 572 10.92 -10.05 -31.63
CA ARG A 572 10.65 -8.95 -32.58
C ARG A 572 9.99 -7.71 -31.97
N GLU A 573 9.24 -7.90 -30.88
CA GLU A 573 8.56 -6.80 -30.16
C GLU A 573 9.41 -6.26 -28.99
N ALA A 574 10.66 -6.74 -28.83
CA ALA A 574 11.56 -6.22 -27.81
C ALA A 574 12.11 -4.85 -28.25
N ILE A 575 11.90 -3.84 -27.41
CA ILE A 575 12.36 -2.46 -27.63
C ILE A 575 13.64 -2.22 -26.82
N PRO A 576 14.78 -1.93 -27.47
CA PRO A 576 15.99 -1.54 -26.77
C PRO A 576 15.73 -0.35 -25.83
N ASN A 577 16.24 -0.41 -24.61
CA ASN A 577 16.19 0.66 -23.58
C ASN A 577 14.82 0.97 -22.93
N LEU A 578 13.69 0.57 -23.51
CA LEU A 578 12.38 0.70 -22.82
C LEU A 578 12.24 -0.32 -21.68
N TYR A 579 12.84 -1.50 -21.84
CA TYR A 579 12.71 -2.64 -20.92
C TYR A 579 13.86 -2.82 -19.94
N ALA A 580 14.95 -2.05 -20.01
CA ALA A 580 16.10 -2.31 -19.14
C ALA A 580 15.74 -2.37 -17.62
N PRO A 581 14.91 -1.47 -17.08
CA PRO A 581 14.43 -1.56 -15.70
C PRO A 581 13.16 -2.43 -15.52
N MET A 582 12.42 -2.72 -16.59
CA MET A 582 11.12 -3.42 -16.54
C MET A 582 11.18 -4.91 -16.91
N ARG A 583 12.30 -5.39 -17.47
CA ARG A 583 12.54 -6.82 -17.66
C ARG A 583 12.19 -7.51 -16.35
N ALA A 584 11.65 -8.73 -16.42
CA ALA A 584 11.79 -9.63 -15.27
C ALA A 584 13.28 -9.61 -14.93
N LEU A 585 13.65 -8.88 -13.87
CA LEU A 585 15.03 -8.79 -13.44
C LEU A 585 15.47 -10.25 -13.30
N PRO A 586 16.71 -10.62 -13.65
CA PRO A 586 17.08 -12.04 -13.80
C PRO A 586 16.63 -12.93 -12.62
N HIS A 587 16.51 -12.33 -11.44
CA HIS A 587 16.13 -12.87 -10.13
C HIS A 587 14.61 -12.84 -9.82
N THR A 588 13.84 -11.95 -10.45
CA THR A 588 12.39 -11.78 -10.23
C THR A 588 11.62 -12.99 -10.78
N ARG A 589 10.63 -13.44 -10.00
CA ARG A 589 9.72 -14.50 -10.43
C ARG A 589 8.52 -13.92 -11.16
N PHE A 590 7.86 -14.75 -11.97
CA PHE A 590 6.71 -14.32 -12.76
C PHE A 590 5.52 -15.22 -12.47
N ALA A 591 4.37 -14.62 -12.18
CA ALA A 591 3.10 -15.30 -12.02
C ALA A 591 2.11 -14.79 -13.08
N LEU A 592 1.71 -15.65 -14.02
CA LEU A 592 0.63 -15.32 -14.94
C LEU A 592 -0.71 -15.51 -14.22
N VAL A 593 -1.52 -14.46 -14.20
CA VAL A 593 -2.91 -14.58 -13.77
C VAL A 593 -3.74 -15.18 -14.92
N ALA A 594 -4.16 -16.44 -14.76
CA ALA A 594 -4.86 -17.19 -15.79
C ALA A 594 -6.26 -16.59 -16.08
N MET A 595 -6.42 -16.05 -17.29
CA MET A 595 -7.66 -15.52 -17.86
C MET A 595 -7.53 -15.53 -19.37
N ASP A 596 -8.62 -15.76 -20.09
CA ASP A 596 -8.64 -15.64 -21.55
C ASP A 596 -9.85 -14.83 -22.01
N ARG A 597 -9.74 -14.16 -23.15
CA ARG A 597 -10.81 -13.36 -23.75
C ARG A 597 -11.23 -14.04 -25.05
N GLY A 598 -12.08 -15.05 -24.95
CA GLY A 598 -12.61 -15.76 -26.11
C GLY A 598 -13.69 -16.78 -25.74
N GLY A 599 -14.84 -16.74 -26.42
CA GLY A 599 -15.85 -17.79 -26.33
C GLY A 599 -15.62 -18.91 -27.36
N ALA A 600 -16.38 -20.00 -27.28
CA ALA A 600 -16.31 -21.14 -28.22
C ALA A 600 -16.43 -20.73 -29.71
N VAL A 601 -17.06 -19.60 -30.00
CA VAL A 601 -17.23 -19.04 -31.35
C VAL A 601 -15.95 -18.36 -31.89
N ALA A 602 -15.03 -17.91 -31.02
CA ALA A 602 -13.77 -17.30 -31.42
C ALA A 602 -12.70 -18.33 -31.83
N GLU A 603 -12.70 -19.53 -31.22
CA GLU A 603 -11.84 -20.66 -31.63
C GLU A 603 -12.09 -21.10 -33.07
N LEU A 604 -13.33 -20.97 -33.56
CA LEU A 604 -13.70 -21.25 -34.95
C LEU A 604 -13.13 -20.21 -35.95
N ARG A 605 -12.70 -19.02 -35.49
CA ARG A 605 -12.16 -17.96 -36.36
C ARG A 605 -10.63 -17.80 -36.29
N LEU A 606 -9.96 -18.37 -35.28
CA LEU A 606 -8.52 -18.21 -35.06
C LEU A 606 -7.77 -19.54 -34.79
N PRO A 607 -7.88 -20.57 -35.65
CA PRO A 607 -7.22 -21.86 -35.43
C PRO A 607 -5.68 -21.82 -35.35
N ASN A 608 -5.04 -20.67 -35.65
CA ASN A 608 -3.58 -20.53 -35.75
C ASN A 608 -2.94 -19.59 -34.69
N SER A 609 -3.67 -19.14 -33.67
CA SER A 609 -3.10 -18.27 -32.61
C SER A 609 -2.91 -19.03 -31.30
N GLU A 610 -1.66 -19.19 -30.88
CA GLU A 610 -1.31 -19.57 -29.50
C GLU A 610 -1.90 -18.55 -28.51
N SER A 611 -2.49 -19.00 -27.40
CA SER A 611 -2.92 -18.09 -26.32
C SER A 611 -1.74 -17.72 -25.41
N ARG A 612 -1.89 -16.63 -24.63
CA ARG A 612 -0.86 -16.23 -23.63
C ARG A 612 -0.61 -17.33 -22.60
N LEU A 613 -1.65 -18.08 -22.23
CA LEU A 613 -1.57 -19.15 -21.24
C LEU A 613 -0.83 -20.35 -21.83
N ASP A 614 -1.21 -20.80 -23.03
CA ASP A 614 -0.52 -21.91 -23.72
C ASP A 614 0.98 -21.62 -23.85
N TYR A 615 1.34 -20.38 -24.16
CA TYR A 615 2.73 -19.97 -24.21
C TYR A 615 3.43 -20.12 -22.88
N VAL A 616 2.89 -19.51 -21.81
CA VAL A 616 3.52 -19.58 -20.48
C VAL A 616 3.59 -21.01 -19.97
N GLU A 617 2.54 -21.82 -20.12
CA GLU A 617 2.54 -23.24 -19.72
C GLU A 617 3.61 -24.04 -20.48
N ARG A 618 3.81 -23.78 -21.77
CA ARG A 618 4.92 -24.37 -22.52
C ARG A 618 6.28 -23.92 -22.00
N GLN A 619 6.44 -22.64 -21.69
CA GLN A 619 7.70 -22.08 -21.20
C GLN A 619 8.03 -22.56 -19.78
N MET A 620 7.05 -22.87 -18.94
CA MET A 620 7.27 -23.40 -17.58
C MET A 620 8.06 -24.71 -17.57
N ALA A 621 8.00 -25.51 -18.64
CA ALA A 621 8.82 -26.71 -18.76
C ALA A 621 10.33 -26.41 -18.87
N SER A 622 10.69 -25.20 -19.31
CA SER A 622 12.07 -24.76 -19.51
C SER A 622 12.52 -23.63 -18.59
N ASP A 623 11.58 -22.88 -17.98
CA ASP A 623 11.87 -21.77 -17.08
C ASP A 623 11.15 -21.92 -15.73
N PRO A 624 11.88 -22.30 -14.65
CA PRO A 624 11.31 -22.47 -13.32
C PRO A 624 11.00 -21.15 -12.61
N ARG A 625 11.19 -19.99 -13.26
CA ARG A 625 10.76 -18.67 -12.74
C ARG A 625 9.29 -18.40 -13.02
N LEU A 626 8.67 -19.14 -13.93
CA LEU A 626 7.30 -18.94 -14.35
C LEU A 626 6.35 -19.80 -13.51
N ALA A 627 5.26 -19.19 -13.06
CA ALA A 627 4.14 -19.85 -12.42
C ALA A 627 2.82 -19.37 -13.02
N VAL A 628 1.77 -20.18 -12.86
CA VAL A 628 0.40 -19.85 -13.26
C VAL A 628 -0.47 -19.84 -12.00
N SER A 629 -1.20 -18.74 -11.81
CA SER A 629 -2.18 -18.63 -10.73
C SER A 629 -3.35 -19.58 -10.96
N PRO A 630 -4.12 -19.90 -9.92
CA PRO A 630 -5.48 -20.40 -10.13
C PRO A 630 -6.26 -19.44 -11.05
N PRO A 631 -7.11 -19.94 -11.96
CA PRO A 631 -7.92 -19.12 -12.86
C PRO A 631 -8.79 -18.11 -12.11
N VAL A 632 -8.80 -16.85 -12.56
CA VAL A 632 -9.53 -15.77 -11.87
C VAL A 632 -10.86 -15.38 -12.51
N SER A 633 -11.09 -15.77 -13.77
CA SER A 633 -12.26 -15.34 -14.52
C SER A 633 -13.09 -16.54 -14.94
N ASP A 634 -14.32 -16.58 -14.46
CA ASP A 634 -15.32 -17.57 -14.85
C ASP A 634 -16.19 -17.09 -16.05
N TYR A 635 -15.94 -15.87 -16.60
CA TYR A 635 -16.91 -15.12 -17.46
C TYR A 635 -16.35 -14.36 -18.69
N ARG A 636 -17.19 -14.17 -19.73
CA ARG A 636 -16.90 -13.41 -20.95
C ARG A 636 -17.62 -12.06 -20.86
N VAL A 637 -16.89 -10.96 -21.04
CA VAL A 637 -17.48 -9.60 -21.07
C VAL A 637 -17.72 -9.22 -22.53
N ASP A 638 -18.98 -9.30 -22.97
CA ASP A 638 -19.36 -8.76 -24.27
C ASP A 638 -19.45 -7.23 -24.18
N THR A 639 -18.69 -6.55 -25.04
CA THR A 639 -18.57 -5.08 -25.22
C THR A 639 -17.65 -4.32 -24.24
N ASP A 640 -17.15 -3.17 -24.71
CA ASP A 640 -16.01 -2.35 -24.25
C ASP A 640 -16.04 -1.80 -22.81
N GLN A 641 -16.82 -2.38 -21.89
CA GLN A 641 -17.10 -1.75 -20.61
C GLN A 641 -16.93 -2.70 -19.42
N LEU A 642 -15.66 -2.91 -19.08
CA LEU A 642 -15.17 -3.48 -17.82
C LEU A 642 -15.33 -2.50 -16.63
N ALA A 643 -16.09 -1.41 -16.80
CA ALA A 643 -16.47 -0.47 -15.74
C ALA A 643 -17.48 -1.09 -14.74
N ALA A 644 -18.07 -2.24 -15.07
CA ALA A 644 -19.09 -2.89 -14.25
C ALA A 644 -18.54 -3.61 -13.01
N HIS A 645 -17.24 -3.95 -12.92
CA HIS A 645 -16.65 -4.58 -11.72
C HIS A 645 -16.64 -3.68 -10.47
N ALA A 646 -17.18 -2.47 -10.57
CA ALA A 646 -17.34 -1.51 -9.47
C ALA A 646 -18.81 -1.23 -9.12
N ALA A 647 -19.78 -1.97 -9.70
CA ALA A 647 -21.18 -1.81 -9.31
C ALA A 647 -21.37 -2.26 -7.84
N PRO A 648 -22.08 -1.49 -7.00
CA PRO A 648 -22.29 -1.80 -5.58
C PRO A 648 -22.89 -3.20 -5.30
N GLY A 649 -23.45 -3.87 -6.30
CA GLY A 649 -23.98 -5.23 -6.23
C GLY A 649 -23.04 -6.34 -6.71
N MET A 650 -21.76 -6.08 -6.99
CA MET A 650 -20.76 -7.08 -7.44
C MET A 650 -19.62 -7.19 -6.42
N LEU A 651 -19.93 -7.70 -5.23
CA LEU A 651 -19.10 -7.52 -4.03
C LEU A 651 -17.80 -8.36 -4.02
N GLU A 652 -17.77 -9.55 -4.63
CA GLU A 652 -16.68 -10.52 -4.36
C GLU A 652 -15.61 -10.68 -5.47
N GLY A 653 -15.91 -10.27 -6.71
CA GLY A 653 -15.06 -10.57 -7.86
C GLY A 653 -13.63 -10.03 -7.76
N GLY A 654 -13.46 -8.81 -7.23
CA GLY A 654 -12.15 -8.20 -7.02
C GLY A 654 -11.32 -8.92 -5.95
N ALA A 655 -11.95 -9.32 -4.85
CA ALA A 655 -11.30 -10.04 -3.77
C ALA A 655 -10.89 -11.46 -4.22
N ARG A 656 -11.77 -12.20 -4.91
CA ARG A 656 -11.44 -13.53 -5.47
C ARG A 656 -10.29 -13.47 -6.47
N TRP A 657 -10.30 -12.47 -7.36
CA TRP A 657 -9.20 -12.22 -8.30
C TRP A 657 -7.88 -12.04 -7.56
N ALA A 658 -7.87 -11.17 -6.55
CA ALA A 658 -6.67 -10.81 -5.81
C ALA A 658 -6.13 -11.97 -4.97
N GLY A 659 -7.01 -12.75 -4.32
CA GLY A 659 -6.62 -13.95 -3.60
C GLY A 659 -5.96 -14.98 -4.51
N ARG A 660 -6.56 -15.30 -5.66
CA ARG A 660 -5.95 -16.24 -6.61
C ARG A 660 -4.66 -15.69 -7.23
N ALA A 661 -4.58 -14.40 -7.51
CA ALA A 661 -3.34 -13.75 -7.93
C ALA A 661 -2.21 -13.92 -6.87
N ALA A 662 -2.53 -13.80 -5.58
CA ALA A 662 -1.62 -14.06 -4.48
C ALA A 662 -1.19 -15.54 -4.39
N ILE A 663 -2.08 -16.50 -4.65
CA ILE A 663 -1.70 -17.93 -4.76
C ILE A 663 -0.70 -18.12 -5.90
N GLY A 664 -0.92 -17.51 -7.06
CA GLY A 664 0.04 -17.54 -8.17
C GLY A 664 1.41 -16.97 -7.79
N ALA A 665 1.44 -15.87 -7.04
CA ALA A 665 2.68 -15.30 -6.52
C ALA A 665 3.39 -16.23 -5.51
N ALA A 666 2.63 -16.86 -4.61
CA ALA A 666 3.15 -17.84 -3.66
C ALA A 666 3.72 -19.09 -4.37
N ARG A 667 3.09 -19.58 -5.44
CA ARG A 667 3.63 -20.65 -6.30
C ARG A 667 4.95 -20.26 -6.94
N ALA A 668 5.04 -19.02 -7.45
CA ALA A 668 6.26 -18.50 -8.08
C ALA A 668 7.44 -18.48 -7.09
N LEU A 669 7.16 -18.17 -5.81
CA LEU A 669 8.13 -18.21 -4.71
C LEU A 669 8.35 -19.61 -4.13
N GLY A 670 7.49 -20.58 -4.46
CA GLY A 670 7.57 -21.96 -4.00
C GLY A 670 7.04 -22.16 -2.57
N TRP A 671 6.17 -21.29 -2.08
CA TRP A 671 5.49 -21.47 -0.78
C TRP A 671 4.17 -22.23 -0.93
N ASP A 672 3.54 -22.10 -2.09
CA ASP A 672 2.34 -22.82 -2.46
C ASP A 672 2.72 -23.96 -3.40
N HIS A 673 2.30 -25.17 -3.04
CA HIS A 673 2.48 -26.38 -3.83
C HIS A 673 1.16 -26.93 -4.37
N SER A 674 0.08 -26.15 -4.27
CA SER A 674 -1.22 -26.57 -4.76
C SER A 674 -1.20 -26.70 -6.28
N GLN A 675 -1.95 -27.66 -6.79
CA GLN A 675 -2.19 -27.89 -8.20
C GLN A 675 -3.58 -27.40 -8.60
N ASN A 676 -3.78 -27.11 -9.88
CA ASN A 676 -5.11 -26.73 -10.38
C ASN A 676 -5.98 -27.99 -10.48
N PRO A 677 -7.13 -28.05 -9.77
CA PRO A 677 -8.08 -29.14 -9.90
C PRO A 677 -8.69 -29.12 -11.31
N TYR A 678 -9.08 -30.29 -11.82
CA TYR A 678 -9.45 -30.45 -13.22
C TYR A 678 -10.58 -31.45 -13.45
N TYR A 679 -11.12 -31.47 -14.67
CA TYR A 679 -12.14 -32.42 -15.12
C TYR A 679 -11.53 -33.61 -15.84
N ALA A 680 -12.13 -34.80 -15.66
CA ALA A 680 -11.68 -36.04 -16.28
C ALA A 680 -12.84 -37.00 -16.59
N HIS A 681 -12.54 -38.05 -17.35
CA HIS A 681 -13.39 -39.24 -17.56
C HIS A 681 -14.85 -38.94 -17.96
N ALA A 682 -15.03 -38.02 -18.93
CA ALA A 682 -16.33 -37.78 -19.54
C ALA A 682 -16.91 -39.07 -20.13
N ARG A 683 -18.10 -39.46 -19.71
CA ARG A 683 -18.77 -40.70 -20.12
C ARG A 683 -20.29 -40.55 -20.14
N LEU A 684 -20.95 -41.41 -20.90
CA LEU A 684 -22.41 -41.53 -20.86
C LEU A 684 -22.83 -42.48 -19.74
N SER A 685 -23.94 -42.16 -19.07
CA SER A 685 -24.65 -43.11 -18.21
C SER A 685 -25.15 -44.32 -19.00
N ALA A 686 -25.47 -45.42 -18.31
CA ALA A 686 -25.96 -46.64 -18.95
C ALA A 686 -27.24 -46.43 -19.77
N ASP A 687 -28.13 -45.54 -19.30
CA ASP A 687 -29.36 -45.14 -20.00
C ASP A 687 -29.14 -44.02 -21.04
N ARG A 688 -27.91 -43.51 -21.16
CA ARG A 688 -27.47 -42.41 -22.01
C ARG A 688 -28.22 -41.09 -21.79
N ARG A 689 -28.97 -40.93 -20.70
CA ARG A 689 -29.67 -39.67 -20.38
C ARG A 689 -28.77 -38.63 -19.73
N THR A 690 -27.66 -39.08 -19.15
CA THR A 690 -26.75 -38.23 -18.38
C THR A 690 -25.34 -38.35 -18.92
N ILE A 691 -24.65 -37.23 -19.03
CA ILE A 691 -23.20 -37.20 -19.20
C ILE A 691 -22.58 -37.02 -17.82
N LEU A 692 -21.67 -37.92 -17.45
CA LEU A 692 -20.93 -37.90 -16.20
C LEU A 692 -19.52 -37.39 -16.47
N VAL A 693 -19.09 -36.38 -15.73
CA VAL A 693 -17.73 -35.82 -15.79
C VAL A 693 -17.16 -35.79 -14.37
N ASP A 694 -16.01 -36.40 -14.16
CA ASP A 694 -15.37 -36.42 -12.84
C ASP A 694 -14.69 -35.05 -12.59
N ALA A 695 -14.93 -34.46 -11.42
CA ALA A 695 -14.18 -33.35 -10.87
C ALA A 695 -13.09 -33.91 -9.95
N VAL A 696 -11.82 -33.75 -10.34
CA VAL A 696 -10.68 -34.33 -9.65
C VAL A 696 -10.14 -33.35 -8.62
N ALA A 697 -10.27 -33.69 -7.34
CA ALA A 697 -9.59 -33.03 -6.23
C ALA A 697 -8.13 -33.49 -6.17
N VAL A 698 -7.19 -32.62 -6.50
CA VAL A 698 -5.75 -32.96 -6.63
C VAL A 698 -4.95 -32.55 -5.40
N ASN A 699 -5.53 -31.73 -4.53
CA ASN A 699 -4.90 -31.18 -3.34
C ASN A 699 -5.35 -31.88 -2.05
N GLY A 700 -6.13 -32.96 -2.16
CA GLY A 700 -6.70 -33.68 -1.01
C GLY A 700 -7.90 -32.97 -0.38
N GLY A 701 -8.40 -31.90 -1.01
CA GLY A 701 -9.58 -31.16 -0.58
C GLY A 701 -10.89 -31.81 -1.03
N LYS A 702 -12.00 -31.22 -0.60
CA LYS A 702 -13.36 -31.60 -0.99
C LYS A 702 -13.80 -30.77 -2.21
N ILE A 703 -14.39 -31.43 -3.19
CA ILE A 703 -15.09 -30.73 -4.28
C ILE A 703 -16.44 -30.20 -3.77
N TYR A 704 -16.72 -28.93 -4.06
CA TYR A 704 -17.99 -28.31 -3.74
C TYR A 704 -18.39 -27.26 -4.79
N SER A 705 -19.66 -26.89 -4.75
CA SER A 705 -20.22 -25.75 -5.47
C SER A 705 -21.18 -25.03 -4.50
N PRO A 706 -21.20 -23.69 -4.46
CA PRO A 706 -22.22 -22.94 -3.70
C PRO A 706 -23.66 -23.23 -4.17
N ALA A 707 -23.84 -23.57 -5.45
CA ALA A 707 -25.11 -23.95 -6.07
C ALA A 707 -24.98 -25.33 -6.76
N PRO A 708 -24.91 -26.43 -5.99
CA PRO A 708 -24.62 -27.76 -6.53
C PRO A 708 -25.69 -28.25 -7.52
N ASP A 709 -26.94 -27.79 -7.41
CA ASP A 709 -28.03 -28.18 -8.33
C ASP A 709 -28.24 -27.24 -9.52
N ALA A 710 -27.41 -26.18 -9.64
CA ALA A 710 -27.57 -25.15 -10.66
C ALA A 710 -26.23 -24.73 -11.27
N LEU A 711 -25.46 -25.71 -11.74
CA LEU A 711 -24.13 -25.45 -12.30
C LEU A 711 -24.19 -24.68 -13.62
N ARG A 712 -23.18 -23.82 -13.82
CA ARG A 712 -23.08 -22.92 -14.98
C ARG A 712 -21.83 -23.16 -15.80
N GLY A 713 -21.87 -22.68 -17.04
CA GLY A 713 -20.75 -22.59 -17.96
C GLY A 713 -20.46 -23.86 -18.77
N TRP A 714 -21.35 -24.86 -18.70
CA TRP A 714 -21.23 -26.12 -19.44
C TRP A 714 -21.83 -25.98 -20.84
N LEU A 715 -21.09 -26.47 -21.83
CA LEU A 715 -21.49 -26.48 -23.23
C LEU A 715 -21.53 -27.92 -23.76
N VAL A 716 -22.61 -28.26 -24.46
CA VAL A 716 -22.80 -29.56 -25.12
C VAL A 716 -23.09 -29.34 -26.60
N LYS A 717 -22.52 -30.15 -27.48
CA LYS A 717 -22.80 -30.12 -28.92
C LYS A 717 -23.13 -31.53 -29.41
N GLU A 718 -24.32 -31.69 -29.96
CA GLU A 718 -24.71 -32.95 -30.59
C GLU A 718 -24.16 -33.03 -32.02
N PRO A 719 -23.98 -34.23 -32.61
CA PRO A 719 -23.32 -34.41 -33.91
C PRO A 719 -23.97 -33.64 -35.08
N ARG A 720 -25.26 -33.31 -34.97
CA ARG A 720 -26.02 -32.59 -36.01
C ARG A 720 -26.21 -31.11 -35.69
N ASP A 721 -25.78 -30.66 -34.51
CA ASP A 721 -25.91 -29.26 -34.14
C ASP A 721 -24.81 -28.42 -34.78
N GLU A 722 -25.19 -27.27 -35.31
CA GLU A 722 -24.21 -26.28 -35.78
C GLU A 722 -23.57 -25.52 -34.61
N ASN A 723 -24.31 -25.36 -33.50
CA ASN A 723 -23.96 -24.52 -32.35
C ASN A 723 -23.88 -25.30 -31.04
N TRP A 724 -23.11 -24.78 -30.08
CA TRP A 724 -23.08 -25.30 -28.71
C TRP A 724 -24.32 -24.89 -27.91
N ILE A 725 -24.83 -25.81 -27.11
CA ILE A 725 -25.97 -25.64 -26.18
C ILE A 725 -25.41 -25.43 -24.77
N ALA A 726 -25.88 -24.41 -24.05
CA ALA A 726 -25.43 -24.10 -22.68
C ALA A 726 -26.37 -24.64 -21.58
N SER A 727 -25.83 -24.90 -20.37
CA SER A 727 -26.59 -25.43 -19.21
C SER A 727 -27.65 -24.49 -18.64
N GLY A 728 -27.72 -23.24 -19.14
CA GLY A 728 -28.80 -22.29 -18.87
C GLY A 728 -29.96 -22.33 -19.88
N THR A 729 -29.88 -23.20 -20.90
CA THR A 729 -30.98 -23.43 -21.84
C THR A 729 -31.79 -24.62 -21.33
N ASN A 730 -33.13 -24.58 -21.40
CA ASN A 730 -34.02 -25.63 -20.88
C ASN A 730 -33.86 -27.04 -21.53
N ARG A 731 -32.77 -27.28 -22.28
CA ARG A 731 -32.45 -28.52 -22.98
C ARG A 731 -31.67 -29.53 -22.12
N PHE A 732 -30.96 -29.08 -21.09
CA PHE A 732 -30.34 -29.95 -20.11
C PHE A 732 -30.08 -29.20 -18.80
N THR A 733 -29.94 -29.94 -17.70
CA THR A 733 -29.52 -29.42 -16.39
C THR A 733 -28.11 -29.88 -16.05
N ALA A 734 -27.40 -29.11 -15.24
CA ALA A 734 -26.07 -29.46 -14.75
C ALA A 734 -26.06 -29.41 -13.22
N ARG A 735 -25.70 -30.52 -12.57
CA ARG A 735 -25.56 -30.61 -11.11
C ARG A 735 -24.28 -31.31 -10.67
N LEU A 736 -23.84 -31.03 -9.45
CA LEU A 736 -22.72 -31.67 -8.79
C LEU A 736 -23.25 -32.69 -7.77
N GLN A 737 -22.95 -33.97 -7.99
CA GLN A 737 -23.23 -35.05 -7.05
C GLN A 737 -21.91 -35.68 -6.58
N GLY A 738 -21.53 -35.39 -5.33
CA GLY A 738 -20.20 -35.75 -4.83
C GLY A 738 -19.10 -35.07 -5.63
N ASN A 739 -18.24 -35.85 -6.28
CA ASN A 739 -17.18 -35.37 -7.16
C ASN A 739 -17.54 -35.53 -8.66
N VAL A 740 -18.81 -35.78 -8.99
CA VAL A 740 -19.25 -36.01 -10.37
C VAL A 740 -20.20 -34.91 -10.80
N VAL A 741 -19.92 -34.31 -11.95
CA VAL A 741 -20.83 -33.42 -12.66
C VAL A 741 -21.74 -34.25 -13.53
N GLU A 742 -23.04 -34.05 -13.35
CA GLU A 742 -24.08 -34.71 -14.12
C GLU A 742 -24.75 -33.70 -15.05
N LEU A 743 -24.64 -33.93 -16.36
CA LEU A 743 -25.34 -33.16 -17.38
C LEU A 743 -26.52 -33.99 -17.90
N THR A 744 -27.71 -33.70 -17.37
CA THR A 744 -28.92 -34.50 -17.62
C THR A 744 -29.75 -33.85 -18.72
N ARG A 745 -29.98 -34.60 -19.80
CA ARG A 745 -30.83 -34.13 -20.91
C ARG A 745 -32.27 -33.95 -20.43
N SER A 746 -32.93 -32.86 -20.82
CA SER A 746 -34.33 -32.62 -20.43
C SER A 746 -35.27 -33.66 -21.02
N GLU A 747 -34.99 -34.10 -22.25
CA GLU A 747 -35.79 -35.10 -22.97
C GLU A 747 -34.90 -36.02 -23.82
N GLY A 748 -35.22 -37.31 -23.88
CA GLY A 748 -34.52 -38.30 -24.71
C GLY A 748 -33.16 -38.74 -24.16
N VAL A 749 -32.28 -39.21 -25.05
CA VAL A 749 -30.93 -39.71 -24.72
C VAL A 749 -29.87 -38.96 -25.52
N TRP A 750 -28.67 -38.76 -24.97
CA TRP A 750 -27.57 -38.16 -25.71
C TRP A 750 -27.11 -39.07 -26.87
N PRO A 751 -26.95 -38.53 -28.09
CA PRO A 751 -26.45 -39.29 -29.22
C PRO A 751 -24.96 -39.64 -29.07
N ASN A 752 -24.52 -40.70 -29.76
CA ASN A 752 -23.09 -41.03 -29.82
C ASN A 752 -22.30 -39.91 -30.52
N ASN A 753 -21.04 -39.69 -30.13
CA ASN A 753 -20.21 -38.56 -30.56
C ASN A 753 -20.72 -37.17 -30.10
N THR A 754 -21.55 -37.11 -29.05
CA THR A 754 -21.84 -35.85 -28.37
C THR A 754 -20.54 -35.28 -27.80
N GLU A 755 -20.28 -34.00 -28.02
CA GLU A 755 -19.13 -33.30 -27.46
C GLU A 755 -19.55 -32.51 -26.21
N VAL A 756 -18.71 -32.54 -25.19
CA VAL A 756 -18.82 -31.68 -24.00
C VAL A 756 -17.62 -30.77 -23.94
N TYR A 757 -17.89 -29.52 -23.59
CA TYR A 757 -16.88 -28.49 -23.45
C TYR A 757 -17.14 -27.65 -22.21
N ARG A 758 -16.06 -27.39 -21.46
CA ARG A 758 -16.04 -26.45 -20.35
C ARG A 758 -14.79 -25.58 -20.45
N ARG A 759 -14.97 -24.27 -20.56
CA ARG A 759 -13.89 -23.28 -20.50
C ARG A 759 -14.31 -22.07 -19.68
N ALA A 760 -13.39 -21.57 -18.89
CA ALA A 760 -13.40 -20.21 -18.40
C ALA A 760 -12.86 -19.30 -19.53
N PRO A 761 -13.64 -18.41 -20.17
CA PRO A 761 -15.03 -18.05 -19.92
C PRO A 761 -16.03 -18.36 -21.06
N SER A 762 -17.11 -19.08 -20.77
CA SER A 762 -18.05 -19.55 -21.80
C SER A 762 -19.43 -18.87 -21.83
N GLU A 763 -19.92 -18.33 -20.70
CA GLU A 763 -21.25 -17.69 -20.64
C GLU A 763 -21.18 -16.17 -20.80
N ASN A 764 -22.08 -15.65 -21.65
CA ASN A 764 -22.28 -14.23 -21.91
C ASN A 764 -23.29 -13.66 -20.91
N ARG A 765 -23.10 -12.42 -20.47
CA ARG A 765 -24.08 -11.66 -19.68
C ARG A 765 -24.34 -10.28 -20.24
N ALA A 766 -25.50 -9.71 -19.92
CA ALA A 766 -25.80 -8.32 -20.20
C ALA A 766 -24.92 -7.38 -19.36
N LYS A 767 -24.66 -6.20 -19.90
CA LYS A 767 -23.86 -5.16 -19.23
C LYS A 767 -24.52 -4.77 -17.90
N GLY A 768 -23.74 -4.79 -16.82
CA GLY A 768 -24.19 -4.31 -15.49
C GLY A 768 -25.06 -5.29 -14.71
N ASP A 769 -25.25 -6.51 -15.21
CA ASP A 769 -26.02 -7.54 -14.53
C ASP A 769 -25.14 -8.26 -13.48
N GLY A 770 -25.23 -7.80 -12.23
CA GLY A 770 -24.51 -8.37 -11.08
C GLY A 770 -25.10 -9.70 -10.61
N ALA A 771 -26.43 -9.87 -10.69
CA ALA A 771 -27.09 -11.11 -10.29
C ALA A 771 -26.68 -12.29 -11.18
N ALA A 772 -26.49 -12.05 -12.48
CA ALA A 772 -25.94 -13.05 -13.39
C ALA A 772 -24.48 -13.44 -13.04
N GLU A 773 -23.66 -12.47 -12.59
CA GLU A 773 -22.28 -12.72 -12.17
C GLU A 773 -22.23 -13.54 -10.87
N ASP A 774 -23.07 -13.22 -9.89
CA ASP A 774 -23.20 -13.97 -8.64
C ASP A 774 -23.69 -15.41 -8.90
N ALA A 775 -24.70 -15.58 -9.77
CA ALA A 775 -25.22 -16.89 -10.13
C ALA A 775 -24.18 -17.77 -10.85
N LEU A 776 -23.29 -17.17 -11.65
CA LEU A 776 -22.18 -17.87 -12.30
C LEU A 776 -21.13 -18.33 -11.28
N HIS A 777 -20.74 -17.45 -10.37
CA HIS A 777 -19.79 -17.78 -9.30
C HIS A 777 -20.34 -18.83 -8.34
N ALA A 778 -21.64 -18.78 -8.06
CA ALA A 778 -22.34 -19.77 -7.26
C ALA A 778 -22.45 -21.12 -7.99
N GLY A 779 -22.68 -21.13 -9.30
CA GLY A 779 -22.76 -22.34 -10.12
C GLY A 779 -21.41 -22.93 -10.57
N ALA A 780 -20.29 -22.38 -10.11
CA ALA A 780 -18.95 -22.90 -10.38
C ALA A 780 -18.53 -23.96 -9.35
N ILE A 781 -17.50 -24.74 -9.69
CA ILE A 781 -17.02 -25.85 -8.86
C ILE A 781 -15.62 -25.53 -8.36
N TYR A 782 -15.37 -25.83 -7.09
CA TYR A 782 -14.12 -25.55 -6.40
C TYR A 782 -13.64 -26.78 -5.64
N GLU A 783 -12.33 -26.92 -5.47
CA GLU A 783 -11.72 -27.75 -4.43
C GLU A 783 -11.46 -26.86 -3.20
N THR A 784 -11.84 -27.34 -2.01
CA THR A 784 -11.46 -26.69 -0.76
C THR A 784 -9.95 -26.66 -0.62
N TYR A 785 -9.43 -25.59 -0.03
CA TYR A 785 -8.00 -25.40 0.11
C TYR A 785 -7.67 -24.88 1.50
N ASP A 786 -6.80 -25.59 2.22
CA ASP A 786 -6.51 -25.31 3.64
C ASP A 786 -5.91 -23.93 3.89
N LEU A 787 -5.25 -23.36 2.87
CA LEU A 787 -4.67 -22.02 2.92
C LEU A 787 -5.56 -20.97 2.25
N ASP A 788 -6.85 -21.24 2.05
CA ASP A 788 -7.82 -20.26 1.52
C ASP A 788 -8.12 -19.17 2.55
N ALA A 789 -7.77 -17.92 2.22
CA ALA A 789 -8.02 -16.79 3.10
C ALA A 789 -9.49 -16.41 3.26
N MET A 790 -10.36 -16.70 2.29
CA MET A 790 -11.80 -16.39 2.41
C MET A 790 -12.61 -17.44 3.17
N ASN A 791 -12.03 -18.61 3.49
CA ASN A 791 -12.74 -19.67 4.19
C ASN A 791 -13.16 -19.17 5.59
N GLY A 792 -14.45 -18.90 5.79
CA GLY A 792 -15.03 -18.43 7.05
C GLY A 792 -15.04 -16.91 7.29
N LEU A 793 -14.68 -16.07 6.31
CA LEU A 793 -14.57 -14.60 6.49
C LEU A 793 -15.81 -13.78 6.10
N VAL A 794 -16.84 -14.37 5.50
CA VAL A 794 -18.03 -13.62 5.04
C VAL A 794 -19.30 -14.30 5.54
N ASP A 795 -19.96 -13.68 6.52
CA ASP A 795 -21.29 -14.08 6.96
C ASP A 795 -22.26 -14.05 5.77
N GLY A 796 -22.88 -15.20 5.48
CA GLY A 796 -23.92 -15.32 4.44
C GLY A 796 -23.44 -15.66 3.02
N HIS A 797 -22.13 -15.76 2.77
CA HIS A 797 -21.59 -16.04 1.44
C HIS A 797 -20.78 -17.35 1.44
N ALA A 798 -21.43 -18.43 1.03
CA ALA A 798 -20.85 -19.78 1.03
C ALA A 798 -19.89 -19.98 -0.15
N GLY A 799 -18.64 -19.54 -0.04
CA GLY A 799 -17.59 -19.96 -0.97
C GLY A 799 -16.30 -19.17 -0.80
N GLY A 800 -15.23 -19.83 -0.34
CA GLY A 800 -13.90 -19.23 -0.25
C GLY A 800 -13.30 -18.81 -1.59
N THR A 801 -12.04 -18.38 -1.62
CA THR A 801 -11.33 -18.07 -2.87
C THR A 801 -11.27 -19.31 -3.75
N GLY A 802 -11.14 -20.49 -3.12
CA GLY A 802 -11.17 -21.83 -3.69
C GLY A 802 -10.13 -22.07 -4.79
N LEU A 803 -9.80 -23.33 -5.03
CA LEU A 803 -9.13 -23.68 -6.28
C LEU A 803 -10.23 -24.08 -7.28
N PRO A 804 -10.53 -23.27 -8.31
CA PRO A 804 -11.60 -23.59 -9.24
C PRO A 804 -11.25 -24.87 -10.01
N VAL A 805 -12.19 -25.81 -10.05
CA VAL A 805 -12.08 -27.00 -10.90
C VAL A 805 -12.30 -26.55 -12.32
N LEU A 806 -11.23 -26.51 -13.10
CA LEU A 806 -11.27 -26.08 -14.48
C LEU A 806 -10.26 -26.88 -15.29
N GLY A 807 -10.54 -27.00 -16.58
CA GLY A 807 -9.60 -27.60 -17.49
C GLY A 807 -9.48 -29.12 -17.37
N GLU A 808 -8.41 -29.65 -17.95
CA GLU A 808 -8.14 -31.08 -18.02
C GLU A 808 -6.62 -31.35 -17.95
N MET A 809 -6.24 -32.60 -17.68
CA MET A 809 -4.85 -33.05 -17.78
C MET A 809 -4.61 -33.75 -19.12
N VAL A 810 -3.77 -33.16 -19.97
CA VAL A 810 -3.34 -33.75 -21.25
C VAL A 810 -1.84 -33.99 -21.20
N GLN A 811 -1.41 -35.25 -21.34
CA GLN A 811 0.01 -35.63 -21.35
C GLN A 811 0.79 -35.11 -20.11
N GLY A 812 0.16 -35.17 -18.93
CA GLY A 812 0.76 -34.69 -17.68
C GLY A 812 0.81 -33.16 -17.56
N ARG A 813 0.16 -32.41 -18.45
CA ARG A 813 0.05 -30.94 -18.38
C ARG A 813 -1.41 -30.53 -18.20
N TRP A 814 -1.63 -29.63 -17.25
CA TRP A 814 -2.93 -29.00 -17.07
C TRP A 814 -3.19 -28.03 -18.22
N ARG A 815 -4.42 -28.00 -18.74
CA ARG A 815 -4.91 -27.05 -19.74
C ARG A 815 -6.22 -26.47 -19.27
N LEU A 816 -6.45 -25.17 -19.46
CA LEU A 816 -7.64 -24.46 -18.96
C LEU A 816 -8.99 -24.95 -19.53
N ALA A 817 -9.00 -25.51 -20.75
CA ALA A 817 -10.21 -26.01 -21.39
C ALA A 817 -10.33 -27.52 -21.19
N PHE A 818 -11.53 -27.98 -20.85
CA PHE A 818 -11.91 -29.38 -20.88
C PHE A 818 -12.74 -29.63 -22.14
N LYS A 819 -12.31 -30.58 -22.96
CA LYS A 819 -13.07 -31.02 -24.14
C LYS A 819 -13.08 -32.54 -24.21
N ALA A 820 -14.27 -33.12 -24.33
CA ALA A 820 -14.42 -34.56 -24.52
C ALA A 820 -15.43 -34.88 -25.62
N THR A 821 -15.11 -35.89 -26.44
CA THR A 821 -16.08 -36.50 -27.36
C THR A 821 -16.51 -37.84 -26.78
N LEU A 822 -17.79 -37.96 -26.50
CA LEU A 822 -18.36 -39.14 -25.86
C LEU A 822 -18.54 -40.25 -26.88
N ARG A 823 -17.95 -41.41 -26.59
CA ARG A 823 -18.17 -42.64 -27.33
C ARG A 823 -18.87 -43.63 -26.41
N TRP A 824 -19.98 -44.18 -26.87
CA TRP A 824 -20.68 -45.27 -26.22
C TRP A 824 -20.19 -46.60 -26.75
#